data_AF-A0A9D2W017-F1
#
_entry.id   AF-A0A9D2W017-F1
#
_cell.length_a   1.000
_cell.length_b   1.000
_cell.length_c   1.000
_cell.angle_alpha   90.00
_cell.angle_beta   90.00
_cell.angle_gamma   90.00
#
_symmetry.space_group_name_H-M   'P 1'
#
loop_
_entity.id
_entity.type
_entity.pdbx_description
1 polymer ?
#
loop_
_entity_poly.entity_id
_entity_poly.type
_entity_poly.pdbx_seq_one_letter_code
_entity_poly.pdbx_strand_id
1 'polypeptide(L)'
;MAEKDRNKKMKEIMERLEQGVKEIFTSEMYMEYLKTMSQFHNYSFNNTLLIHLQKPDASLVAGYQAWQKKFKRQVRRGEKGIQIIAPAPIREKEEVEKIDPATMEPVLKPDGTPETEEVVYTIPRFRITTVFDVSQTEGEPLPELETPELTGSVGNYEIFMRAIQDVSPVPFRFDEIESGAKGYYNSIEKENVIQEGMSEMQTVKTSIHETAHAKLHDRDLMEELGEKKDQMTREVEAESIAYTVCQHFGLDTSDYSFPYIAGWSSDKNMKELRDSMDTIRKTAGEMIDQIEERIREIQRETQRHQENALFEETQDRYGIYQIREDGAGTAYRFMGMAYLQEKNLAVDGADYQFVYGDELKEGDTLETLYEKFNIAHPEDYTGHSLSVSDVVVLKKDGELTAHYVDSFGYQELADFVTQRRKTQEIQTVKQEYPPLYLSDLSYAMEHKNVDAYLDSRKLNLDCKKAIETAISEHFDGYHLAEDAASDVVEAYGSERVSFVLACTVQHLKADGRLSKETKEWADSFKIPENISRGMDLNADYVVTSHPAVLDGFIDLARQTIGAREQLIEKETTQVTAETKGFRAEGYFGTWHTAEAKEIAGEMFYRMEHDEYGDTVAGIILDADGKLVAEDLEHGFDAGAMEAVTEYLYEKVPEPFIKQFYVVNDAYGDKADREYQYFATLEEALGTYHVQPNHLDKQLGMESREPVTSRMLLICCKNGIEEVEDIEKVSLSGKWMNPEVMDAVNRAVFYLDNRDMEAVYFLPGMEQYFFIQSTDRGYDYTFYDADYREIDGGIYENEDVSEQEAIEDILSGEAGGKPVNYKVMELEGFLDEVEKRQEIATMQKEASICFYAAECMEFPVMGEYYDNLTLEEAFQKYKEIPSERINGIKGIGFRLEDGSMYDGDYELMRAGVISKDAIELVPHYKESPLVQKAMADLEEMLIKENQKENEVQPKYESGREEQDKPVQNVQKQEAEKPTGVRQSVLAALRERQAKQKAQEQKEEQKAEKKSQGHRKGEPEI
;
A
#
# COMPACT_ATOMS: atom_id res chain seq x y z
N MET A 1 -38.63 -12.38 -9.91
CA MET A 1 -38.87 -12.92 -11.26
C MET A 1 -38.37 -11.99 -12.37
N ALA A 2 -38.35 -10.67 -12.16
CA ALA A 2 -37.90 -9.68 -13.16
C ALA A 2 -36.38 -9.64 -13.42
N GLU A 3 -35.54 -9.96 -12.43
CA GLU A 3 -34.09 -9.89 -12.56
C GLU A 3 -33.53 -10.99 -13.50
N LYS A 4 -34.06 -12.22 -13.36
CA LYS A 4 -33.75 -13.42 -14.19
C LYS A 4 -33.96 -13.25 -15.68
N ASP A 5 -34.95 -12.46 -16.07
CA ASP A 5 -35.20 -12.12 -17.47
C ASP A 5 -34.28 -10.98 -17.96
N ARG A 6 -33.92 -10.04 -17.09
CA ARG A 6 -33.05 -8.88 -17.40
C ARG A 6 -31.66 -9.32 -17.81
N ASN A 7 -31.06 -10.27 -17.10
CA ASN A 7 -29.68 -10.60 -17.40
C ASN A 7 -29.51 -11.67 -18.48
N LYS A 8 -30.49 -12.55 -18.65
CA LYS A 8 -30.61 -13.37 -19.86
C LYS A 8 -30.64 -12.48 -21.11
N LYS A 9 -31.36 -11.36 -21.05
CA LYS A 9 -31.41 -10.34 -22.11
C LYS A 9 -30.03 -9.71 -22.36
N MET A 10 -29.26 -9.37 -21.33
CA MET A 10 -27.89 -8.84 -21.50
C MET A 10 -26.96 -9.83 -22.21
N LYS A 11 -27.01 -11.11 -21.80
CA LYS A 11 -26.25 -12.18 -22.48
C LYS A 11 -26.67 -12.34 -23.95
N GLU A 12 -27.97 -12.34 -24.23
CA GLU A 12 -28.51 -12.40 -25.60
C GLU A 12 -28.07 -11.19 -26.46
N ILE A 13 -28.00 -9.99 -25.86
CA ILE A 13 -27.51 -8.76 -26.54
C ILE A 13 -26.03 -8.89 -26.88
N MET A 14 -25.20 -9.35 -25.95
CA MET A 14 -23.76 -9.53 -26.18
C MET A 14 -23.46 -10.65 -27.19
N GLU A 15 -24.19 -11.77 -27.11
CA GLU A 15 -24.08 -12.85 -28.13
C GLU A 15 -24.51 -12.36 -29.52
N ARG A 16 -25.56 -11.52 -29.59
CA ARG A 16 -26.00 -10.89 -30.85
C ARG A 16 -24.99 -9.89 -31.38
N LEU A 17 -24.34 -9.10 -30.52
CA LEU A 17 -23.24 -8.20 -30.89
C LEU A 17 -22.07 -8.98 -31.50
N GLU A 18 -21.60 -10.03 -30.81
CA GLU A 18 -20.51 -10.89 -31.31
C GLU A 18 -20.85 -11.53 -32.65
N GLN A 19 -22.07 -12.07 -32.78
CA GLN A 19 -22.52 -12.73 -34.00
C GLN A 19 -22.68 -11.73 -35.15
N GLY A 20 -23.25 -10.55 -34.91
CA GLY A 20 -23.39 -9.49 -35.91
C GLY A 20 -22.03 -9.00 -36.44
N VAL A 21 -21.05 -8.83 -35.54
CA VAL A 21 -19.68 -8.52 -35.93
C VAL A 21 -19.06 -9.64 -36.78
N LYS A 22 -19.18 -10.91 -36.35
CA LYS A 22 -18.69 -12.09 -37.11
C LYS A 22 -19.34 -12.19 -38.50
N GLU A 23 -20.64 -11.93 -38.62
CA GLU A 23 -21.36 -11.98 -39.90
C GLU A 23 -20.88 -10.90 -40.89
N ILE A 24 -20.61 -9.69 -40.41
CA ILE A 24 -19.99 -8.63 -41.23
C ILE A 24 -18.59 -9.02 -41.70
N PHE A 25 -17.77 -9.65 -40.85
CA PHE A 25 -16.45 -10.18 -41.28
C PHE A 25 -16.55 -11.22 -42.39
N THR A 26 -17.61 -12.01 -42.39
CA THR A 26 -17.86 -13.01 -43.45
C THR A 26 -18.55 -12.44 -44.69
N SER A 27 -18.94 -11.17 -44.67
CA SER A 27 -19.58 -10.50 -45.81
C SER A 27 -18.57 -10.23 -46.92
N GLU A 28 -18.89 -10.69 -48.13
CA GLU A 28 -18.08 -10.43 -49.33
C GLU A 28 -17.89 -8.92 -49.58
N MET A 29 -18.90 -8.11 -49.26
CA MET A 29 -18.86 -6.64 -49.38
C MET A 29 -17.84 -6.02 -48.42
N TYR A 30 -17.75 -6.55 -47.20
CA TYR A 30 -16.87 -6.04 -46.16
C TYR A 30 -15.41 -6.45 -46.36
N MET A 31 -15.19 -7.71 -46.76
CA MET A 31 -13.88 -8.19 -47.16
C MET A 31 -13.32 -7.40 -48.35
N GLU A 32 -14.17 -7.01 -49.30
CA GLU A 32 -13.77 -6.18 -50.44
C GLU A 32 -13.49 -4.72 -50.04
N TYR A 33 -14.24 -4.16 -49.09
CA TYR A 33 -13.96 -2.87 -48.46
C TYR A 33 -12.62 -2.86 -47.72
N LEU A 34 -12.39 -3.77 -46.76
CA LEU A 34 -11.14 -3.86 -45.99
C LEU A 34 -9.92 -4.14 -46.88
N LYS A 35 -10.06 -5.00 -47.88
CA LYS A 35 -9.01 -5.26 -48.87
C LYS A 35 -8.67 -4.02 -49.68
N THR A 36 -9.64 -3.13 -49.92
CA THR A 36 -9.40 -1.87 -50.63
C THR A 36 -8.78 -0.82 -49.71
N MET A 37 -9.27 -0.68 -48.47
CA MET A 37 -8.78 0.32 -47.51
C MET A 37 -7.37 0.03 -46.98
N SER A 38 -7.00 -1.24 -46.77
CA SER A 38 -5.64 -1.65 -46.36
C SER A 38 -4.54 -1.33 -47.39
N GLN A 39 -4.91 -0.96 -48.61
CA GLN A 39 -3.95 -0.57 -49.66
C GLN A 39 -3.53 0.91 -49.56
N PHE A 40 -4.17 1.70 -48.69
CA PHE A 40 -3.78 3.08 -48.35
C PHE A 40 -2.76 3.10 -47.19
N HIS A 41 -1.96 4.16 -47.09
CA HIS A 41 -0.88 4.26 -46.11
C HIS A 41 -1.26 5.13 -44.91
N ASN A 42 -0.91 4.70 -43.69
CA ASN A 42 -0.93 5.55 -42.49
C ASN A 42 0.32 6.46 -42.50
N TYR A 43 0.12 7.73 -42.84
CA TYR A 43 1.22 8.70 -42.93
C TYR A 43 1.62 9.25 -41.56
N SER A 44 2.91 9.59 -41.41
CA SER A 44 3.42 10.26 -40.20
C SER A 44 2.82 11.67 -40.04
N PHE A 45 2.75 12.18 -38.80
CA PHE A 45 2.22 13.51 -38.48
C PHE A 45 2.73 14.62 -39.41
N ASN A 46 4.04 14.64 -39.69
CA ASN A 46 4.65 15.61 -40.61
C ASN A 46 4.12 15.49 -42.04
N ASN A 47 3.85 14.27 -42.53
CA ASN A 47 3.25 14.05 -43.84
C ASN A 47 1.75 14.37 -43.84
N THR A 48 1.02 14.07 -42.77
CA THR A 48 -0.38 14.46 -42.60
C THR A 48 -0.53 15.99 -42.63
N LEU A 49 0.34 16.70 -41.91
CA LEU A 49 0.38 18.17 -41.93
C LEU A 49 0.76 18.71 -43.32
N LEU A 50 1.76 18.13 -43.98
CA LEU A 50 2.15 18.52 -45.35
C LEU A 50 1.02 18.31 -46.36
N ILE A 51 0.26 17.23 -46.24
CA ILE A 51 -0.91 16.95 -47.07
C ILE A 51 -1.98 18.01 -46.81
N HIS A 52 -2.34 18.24 -45.54
CA HIS A 52 -3.35 19.23 -45.16
C HIS A 52 -3.01 20.65 -45.62
N LEU A 53 -1.74 21.07 -45.50
CA LEU A 53 -1.27 22.39 -45.96
C LEU A 53 -1.36 22.58 -47.48
N GLN A 54 -1.29 21.50 -48.26
CA GLN A 54 -1.36 21.54 -49.73
C GLN A 54 -2.77 21.30 -50.26
N LYS A 55 -3.57 20.50 -49.55
CA LYS A 55 -4.95 20.14 -49.87
C LYS A 55 -5.71 19.83 -48.56
N PRO A 56 -6.33 20.84 -47.92
CA PRO A 56 -6.98 20.69 -46.61
C PRO A 56 -8.13 19.69 -46.58
N ASP A 57 -8.77 19.46 -47.72
CA ASP A 57 -9.91 18.58 -47.96
C ASP A 57 -9.51 17.17 -48.45
N ALA A 58 -8.22 16.80 -48.36
CA ALA A 58 -7.75 15.48 -48.79
C ALA A 58 -8.27 14.37 -47.85
N SER A 59 -8.84 13.30 -48.41
CA SER A 59 -9.43 12.19 -47.66
C SER A 59 -8.64 10.88 -47.84
N LEU A 60 -8.36 10.47 -49.08
CA LEU A 60 -7.62 9.24 -49.38
C LEU A 60 -6.52 9.51 -50.39
N VAL A 61 -5.26 9.27 -50.01
CA VAL A 61 -4.09 9.73 -50.76
C VAL A 61 -3.17 8.58 -51.14
N ALA A 62 -2.88 8.44 -52.44
CA ALA A 62 -1.97 7.42 -52.96
C ALA A 62 -1.08 7.95 -54.10
N GLY A 63 0.03 7.24 -54.37
CA GLY A 63 0.93 7.56 -55.48
C GLY A 63 0.27 7.33 -56.84
N TYR A 64 0.68 8.07 -57.87
CA TYR A 64 0.10 8.00 -59.22
C TYR A 64 -0.02 6.57 -59.77
N GLN A 65 1.05 5.78 -59.67
CA GLN A 65 1.02 4.38 -60.14
C GLN A 65 0.17 3.46 -59.25
N ALA A 66 0.00 3.79 -57.97
CA ALA A 66 -0.85 3.02 -57.07
C ALA A 66 -2.33 3.21 -57.46
N TRP A 67 -2.75 4.45 -57.74
CA TRP A 67 -4.09 4.72 -58.29
C TRP A 67 -4.39 3.86 -59.52
N GLN A 68 -3.44 3.82 -60.46
CA GLN A 68 -3.64 3.06 -61.70
C GLN A 68 -3.61 1.53 -61.51
N LYS A 69 -2.63 1.01 -60.78
CA LYS A 69 -2.35 -0.43 -60.70
C LYS A 69 -3.14 -1.16 -59.62
N LYS A 70 -3.42 -0.48 -58.51
CA LYS A 70 -4.05 -1.07 -57.31
C LYS A 70 -5.53 -0.74 -57.23
N PHE A 71 -5.88 0.52 -57.48
CA PHE A 71 -7.25 1.02 -57.33
C PHE A 71 -8.00 1.14 -58.65
N LYS A 72 -7.37 0.84 -59.80
CA LYS A 72 -7.92 0.98 -61.16
C LYS A 72 -8.53 2.37 -61.44
N ARG A 73 -7.97 3.41 -60.82
CA ARG A 73 -8.35 4.81 -61.02
C ARG A 73 -7.21 5.58 -61.67
N GLN A 74 -7.55 6.58 -62.47
CA GLN A 74 -6.60 7.40 -63.20
C GLN A 74 -6.63 8.82 -62.64
N VAL A 75 -5.47 9.37 -62.28
CA VAL A 75 -5.37 10.79 -61.90
C VAL A 75 -5.74 11.65 -63.12
N ARG A 76 -6.66 12.60 -62.92
CA ARG A 76 -7.18 13.47 -63.98
C ARG A 76 -6.07 14.38 -64.53
N ARG A 77 -6.17 14.71 -65.81
CA ARG A 77 -5.14 15.51 -66.50
C ARG A 77 -5.18 16.95 -66.01
N GLY A 78 -4.07 17.43 -65.45
CA GLY A 78 -3.91 18.81 -64.97
C GLY A 78 -3.97 18.95 -63.44
N GLU A 79 -4.26 17.87 -62.71
CA GLU A 79 -4.29 17.86 -61.25
C GLU A 79 -2.91 18.10 -60.63
N LYS A 80 -2.88 18.90 -59.55
CA LYS A 80 -1.66 19.19 -58.81
C LYS A 80 -1.39 18.08 -57.80
N GLY A 81 -0.21 17.47 -57.89
CA GLY A 81 0.21 16.45 -56.93
C GLY A 81 0.69 17.04 -55.60
N ILE A 82 0.41 16.32 -54.52
CA ILE A 82 0.75 16.65 -53.13
C ILE A 82 2.14 16.09 -52.82
N GLN A 83 3.04 16.91 -52.29
CA GLN A 83 4.40 16.50 -51.94
C GLN A 83 4.43 15.91 -50.52
N ILE A 84 4.99 14.72 -50.37
CA ILE A 84 5.21 14.04 -49.09
C ILE A 84 6.66 13.56 -48.97
N ILE A 85 7.13 13.32 -47.75
CA ILE A 85 8.46 12.80 -47.44
C ILE A 85 8.37 11.27 -47.33
N ALA A 86 9.07 10.54 -48.19
CA ALA A 86 9.10 9.07 -48.18
C ALA A 86 10.51 8.53 -47.91
N PRO A 87 10.64 7.40 -47.18
CA PRO A 87 11.93 6.77 -46.95
C PRO A 87 12.52 6.20 -48.26
N ALA A 88 13.83 6.37 -48.42
CA ALA A 88 14.67 5.83 -49.48
C ALA A 88 15.99 5.32 -48.87
N PRO A 89 15.94 4.27 -48.03
CA PRO A 89 17.11 3.79 -47.31
C PRO A 89 18.19 3.25 -48.26
N ILE A 90 19.45 3.50 -47.92
CA ILE A 90 20.62 2.95 -48.63
C ILE A 90 21.22 1.84 -47.76
N ARG A 91 21.54 0.69 -48.35
CA ARG A 91 22.24 -0.40 -47.66
C ARG A 91 23.73 -0.30 -47.94
N GLU A 92 24.53 -0.26 -46.89
CA GLU A 92 25.99 -0.22 -46.93
C GLU A 92 26.54 -1.41 -46.14
N LYS A 93 27.64 -2.01 -46.60
CA LYS A 93 28.23 -3.21 -46.01
C LYS A 93 29.56 -2.87 -45.36
N GLU A 94 29.78 -3.28 -44.13
CA GLU A 94 31.04 -3.10 -43.40
C GLU A 94 31.46 -4.43 -42.75
N GLU A 95 32.75 -4.76 -42.83
CA GLU A 95 33.30 -5.92 -42.13
C GLU A 95 33.75 -5.49 -40.74
N VAL A 96 33.08 -5.99 -39.70
CA VAL A 96 33.39 -5.68 -38.30
C VAL A 96 33.93 -6.93 -37.60
N GLU A 97 34.80 -6.75 -36.61
CA GLU A 97 35.30 -7.87 -35.80
C GLU A 97 34.13 -8.48 -35.02
N LYS A 98 34.04 -9.81 -35.04
CA LYS A 98 32.99 -10.57 -34.37
C LYS A 98 33.30 -10.62 -32.88
N ILE A 99 32.47 -10.01 -32.06
CA ILE A 99 32.66 -9.88 -30.61
C ILE A 99 31.80 -10.93 -29.89
N ASP A 100 32.36 -11.60 -28.87
CA ASP A 100 31.58 -12.51 -28.02
C ASP A 100 30.66 -11.70 -27.07
N PRO A 101 29.33 -11.90 -27.11
CA PRO A 101 28.38 -11.11 -26.31
C PRO A 101 28.57 -11.24 -24.79
N ALA A 102 29.19 -12.32 -24.31
CA ALA A 102 29.39 -12.55 -22.88
C ALA A 102 30.68 -11.93 -22.34
N THR A 103 31.71 -11.78 -23.17
CA THR A 103 33.04 -11.29 -22.73
C THR A 103 33.41 -9.92 -23.30
N MET A 104 32.69 -9.44 -24.31
CA MET A 104 32.99 -8.22 -25.07
C MET A 104 34.37 -8.20 -25.74
N GLU A 105 34.99 -9.37 -25.96
CA GLU A 105 36.28 -9.50 -26.64
C GLU A 105 36.13 -10.03 -28.09
N PRO A 106 37.05 -9.67 -29.02
CA PRO A 106 37.03 -10.19 -30.39
C PRO A 106 37.26 -11.71 -30.40
N VAL A 107 36.37 -12.45 -31.07
CA VAL A 107 36.49 -13.90 -31.24
C VAL A 107 37.71 -14.19 -32.12
N LEU A 108 38.76 -14.80 -31.54
CA LEU A 108 40.00 -15.09 -32.26
C LEU A 108 39.92 -16.45 -32.97
N LYS A 109 40.46 -16.50 -34.19
CA LYS A 109 40.71 -17.73 -34.95
C LYS A 109 41.85 -18.55 -34.30
N PRO A 110 41.99 -19.85 -34.63
CA PRO A 110 43.05 -20.70 -34.09
C PRO A 110 44.50 -20.22 -34.34
N ASP A 111 44.69 -19.25 -35.23
CA ASP A 111 45.97 -18.60 -35.55
C ASP A 111 46.22 -17.29 -34.78
N GLY A 112 45.29 -16.89 -33.90
CA GLY A 112 45.41 -15.69 -33.06
C GLY A 112 44.92 -14.39 -33.70
N THR A 113 44.27 -14.42 -34.87
CA THR A 113 43.69 -13.23 -35.52
C THR A 113 42.18 -13.09 -35.28
N PRO A 114 41.61 -11.87 -35.14
CA PRO A 114 40.17 -11.67 -34.97
C PRO A 114 39.35 -12.22 -36.16
N GLU A 115 38.25 -12.91 -35.86
CA GLU A 115 37.24 -13.32 -36.82
C GLU A 115 36.37 -12.10 -37.18
N THR A 116 36.10 -11.85 -38.47
CA THR A 116 35.29 -10.71 -38.94
C THR A 116 33.94 -11.18 -39.50
N GLU A 117 32.89 -10.37 -39.34
CA GLU A 117 31.55 -10.55 -39.89
C GLU A 117 31.11 -9.38 -40.78
N GLU A 118 30.42 -9.65 -41.90
CA GLU A 118 29.83 -8.62 -42.76
C GLU A 118 28.51 -8.13 -42.15
N VAL A 119 28.49 -6.91 -41.62
CA VAL A 119 27.27 -6.26 -41.12
C VAL A 119 26.74 -5.29 -42.18
N VAL A 120 25.45 -5.40 -42.52
CA VAL A 120 24.77 -4.53 -43.49
C VAL A 120 24.00 -3.43 -42.75
N TYR A 121 24.54 -2.21 -42.74
CA TYR A 121 23.85 -1.06 -42.18
C TYR A 121 22.87 -0.48 -43.20
N THR A 122 21.61 -0.28 -42.80
CA THR A 122 20.61 0.42 -43.60
C THR A 122 20.54 1.86 -43.15
N ILE A 123 21.16 2.78 -43.90
CA ILE A 123 21.16 4.21 -43.59
C ILE A 123 19.81 4.80 -44.04
N PRO A 124 18.97 5.30 -43.11
CA PRO A 124 17.69 5.89 -43.46
C PRO A 124 17.92 7.24 -44.13
N ARG A 125 17.69 7.31 -45.45
CA ARG A 125 17.54 8.58 -46.17
C ARG A 125 16.09 8.79 -46.52
N PHE A 126 15.70 10.06 -46.65
CA PHE A 126 14.35 10.45 -47.06
C PHE A 126 14.42 11.22 -48.36
N ARG A 127 13.39 11.06 -49.21
CA ARG A 127 13.21 11.82 -50.43
C ARG A 127 11.80 12.37 -50.49
N ILE A 128 11.64 13.49 -51.19
CA ILE A 128 10.31 14.03 -51.48
C ILE A 128 9.71 13.22 -52.63
N THR A 129 8.45 12.79 -52.49
CA THR A 129 7.67 12.08 -53.51
C THR A 129 6.29 12.72 -53.66
N THR A 130 5.62 12.41 -54.76
CA THR A 130 4.31 12.99 -55.11
C THR A 130 3.20 11.97 -55.00
N VAL A 131 2.10 12.37 -54.35
CA VAL A 131 0.86 11.60 -54.18
C VAL A 131 -0.35 12.45 -54.61
N PHE A 132 -1.50 11.82 -54.78
CA PHE A 132 -2.74 12.44 -55.25
C PHE A 132 -3.91 11.97 -54.39
N ASP A 133 -4.85 12.85 -54.14
CA ASP A 133 -6.09 12.55 -53.42
C ASP A 133 -7.14 11.87 -54.33
N VAL A 134 -8.06 11.10 -53.75
CA VAL A 134 -9.13 10.39 -54.45
C VAL A 134 -9.99 11.32 -55.30
N SER A 135 -10.28 12.54 -54.83
CA SER A 135 -11.06 13.55 -55.57
C SER A 135 -10.39 13.99 -56.89
N GLN A 136 -9.07 13.79 -57.00
CA GLN A 136 -8.25 14.12 -58.17
C GLN A 136 -8.19 12.97 -59.19
N THR A 137 -8.94 11.89 -58.96
CA THR A 137 -8.93 10.70 -59.81
C THR A 137 -10.31 10.42 -60.43
N GLU A 138 -10.31 9.70 -61.55
CA GLU A 138 -11.49 9.16 -62.22
C GLU A 138 -11.31 7.66 -62.47
N GLY A 139 -12.37 6.86 -62.28
CA GLY A 139 -12.32 5.41 -62.43
C GLY A 139 -13.39 4.70 -61.61
N GLU A 140 -13.21 3.39 -61.38
CA GLU A 140 -14.15 2.58 -60.57
C GLU A 140 -14.35 3.21 -59.19
N PRO A 141 -15.60 3.42 -58.72
CA PRO A 141 -15.86 3.97 -57.39
C PRO A 141 -15.23 3.05 -56.33
N LEU A 142 -14.65 3.66 -55.29
CA LEU A 142 -14.18 2.89 -54.15
C LEU A 142 -15.40 2.35 -53.38
N PRO A 143 -15.31 1.15 -52.77
CA PRO A 143 -16.40 0.65 -51.93
C PRO A 143 -16.64 1.60 -50.75
N GLU A 144 -17.90 1.95 -50.51
CA GLU A 144 -18.38 2.78 -49.40
C GLU A 144 -19.28 1.93 -48.48
N LEU A 145 -19.17 2.14 -47.16
CA LEU A 145 -20.14 1.63 -46.18
C LEU A 145 -21.14 2.77 -45.92
N GLU A 146 -22.31 2.75 -46.55
CA GLU A 146 -23.39 3.67 -46.20
C GLU A 146 -24.04 3.22 -44.88
N THR A 147 -23.98 4.05 -43.83
CA THR A 147 -24.76 3.87 -42.60
C THR A 147 -26.04 4.72 -42.69
N PRO A 148 -27.24 4.13 -42.73
CA PRO A 148 -28.49 4.90 -42.75
C PRO A 148 -28.70 5.65 -41.42
N GLU A 149 -29.29 6.86 -41.47
CA GLU A 149 -29.66 7.60 -40.26
C GLU A 149 -30.75 6.86 -39.46
N LEU A 150 -30.58 6.76 -38.14
CA LEU A 150 -31.59 6.16 -37.28
C LEU A 150 -32.79 7.11 -37.14
N THR A 151 -33.96 6.68 -37.61
CA THR A 151 -35.22 7.43 -37.49
C THR A 151 -36.18 6.69 -36.58
N GLY A 152 -36.62 7.31 -35.48
CA GLY A 152 -37.59 6.72 -34.55
C GLY A 152 -37.86 7.59 -33.32
N SER A 153 -38.99 7.33 -32.66
CA SER A 153 -39.39 7.96 -31.40
C SER A 153 -39.01 7.07 -30.19
N VAL A 154 -38.64 7.68 -29.07
CA VAL A 154 -38.23 6.98 -27.84
C VAL A 154 -39.31 7.15 -26.78
N GLY A 155 -39.83 6.05 -26.22
CA GLY A 155 -40.81 6.13 -25.14
C GLY A 155 -40.22 6.84 -23.91
N ASN A 156 -40.95 7.80 -23.34
CA ASN A 156 -40.47 8.66 -22.24
C ASN A 156 -39.14 9.37 -22.52
N TYR A 157 -38.92 9.82 -23.77
CA TYR A 157 -37.70 10.50 -24.22
C TYR A 157 -37.17 11.55 -23.24
N GLU A 158 -38.03 12.40 -22.67
CA GLU A 158 -37.60 13.44 -21.73
C GLU A 158 -37.00 12.88 -20.44
N ILE A 159 -37.64 11.87 -19.83
CA ILE A 159 -37.11 11.20 -18.63
C ILE A 159 -35.81 10.48 -18.97
N PHE A 160 -35.77 9.84 -20.13
CA PHE A 160 -34.61 9.08 -20.58
C PHE A 160 -33.40 9.97 -20.84
N MET A 161 -33.60 11.08 -21.55
CA MET A 161 -32.55 12.09 -21.79
C MET A 161 -32.09 12.75 -20.49
N ARG A 162 -33.01 13.07 -19.58
CA ARG A 162 -32.65 13.59 -18.25
C ARG A 162 -31.80 12.60 -17.47
N ALA A 163 -32.18 11.32 -17.47
CA ALA A 163 -31.38 10.27 -16.82
C ALA A 163 -29.97 10.16 -17.44
N ILE A 164 -29.83 10.21 -18.77
CA ILE A 164 -28.51 10.20 -19.43
C ILE A 164 -27.68 11.43 -19.03
N GLN A 165 -28.30 12.61 -18.96
CA GLN A 165 -27.64 13.84 -18.51
C GLN A 165 -27.15 13.73 -17.06
N ASP A 166 -27.97 13.19 -16.16
CA ASP A 166 -27.63 13.02 -14.73
C ASP A 166 -26.57 11.93 -14.49
N VAL A 167 -26.47 10.95 -15.39
CA VAL A 167 -25.46 9.86 -15.35
C VAL A 167 -24.13 10.27 -15.97
N SER A 168 -24.15 11.30 -16.82
CA SER A 168 -22.96 11.79 -17.50
C SER A 168 -22.03 12.51 -16.52
N PRO A 169 -20.72 12.23 -16.57
CA PRO A 169 -19.74 12.92 -15.71
C PRO A 169 -19.55 14.39 -16.11
N VAL A 170 -20.07 14.78 -17.28
CA VAL A 170 -19.92 16.10 -17.89
C VAL A 170 -21.26 16.63 -18.42
N PRO A 171 -21.47 17.95 -18.42
CA PRO A 171 -22.69 18.57 -18.93
C PRO A 171 -22.87 18.36 -20.44
N PHE A 172 -24.13 18.47 -20.87
CA PHE A 172 -24.52 18.44 -22.28
C PHE A 172 -24.76 19.84 -22.84
N ARG A 173 -24.36 20.03 -24.09
CA ARG A 173 -24.68 21.22 -24.90
C ARG A 173 -25.21 20.80 -26.25
N PHE A 174 -26.33 21.37 -26.67
CA PHE A 174 -26.86 21.18 -28.00
C PHE A 174 -26.42 22.36 -28.87
N ASP A 175 -25.84 22.09 -30.04
CA ASP A 175 -25.36 23.14 -30.96
C ASP A 175 -25.38 22.68 -32.42
N GLU A 176 -25.22 23.62 -33.36
CA GLU A 176 -25.06 23.33 -34.79
C GLU A 176 -23.59 23.01 -35.12
N ILE A 177 -23.33 21.76 -35.51
CA ILE A 177 -21.99 21.24 -35.80
C ILE A 177 -21.76 21.21 -37.32
N GLU A 178 -21.04 22.22 -37.83
CA GLU A 178 -20.78 22.39 -39.28
C GLU A 178 -19.96 21.24 -39.92
N SER A 179 -19.25 20.45 -39.12
CA SER A 179 -18.38 19.35 -39.61
C SER A 179 -19.16 18.13 -40.11
N GLY A 180 -20.48 18.08 -39.87
CA GLY A 180 -21.31 16.91 -40.16
C GLY A 180 -21.24 15.81 -39.09
N ALA A 181 -20.47 16.00 -38.02
CA ALA A 181 -20.49 15.11 -36.86
C ALA A 181 -21.82 15.23 -36.10
N LYS A 182 -22.28 14.12 -35.52
CA LYS A 182 -23.54 14.06 -34.77
C LYS A 182 -23.37 14.49 -33.30
N GLY A 183 -22.17 14.36 -32.77
CA GLY A 183 -21.76 14.82 -31.46
C GLY A 183 -20.24 14.72 -31.31
N TYR A 184 -19.71 15.31 -30.24
CA TYR A 184 -18.34 15.08 -29.78
C TYR A 184 -18.18 15.41 -28.30
N TYR A 185 -17.34 14.63 -27.62
CA TYR A 185 -16.82 14.97 -26.29
C TYR A 185 -15.66 15.97 -26.38
N ASN A 186 -15.79 17.12 -25.69
CA ASN A 186 -14.74 18.13 -25.57
C ASN A 186 -13.91 17.88 -24.30
N SER A 187 -12.71 17.31 -24.46
CA SER A 187 -11.82 17.02 -23.32
C SER A 187 -11.23 18.24 -22.62
N ILE A 188 -11.32 19.44 -23.21
CA ILE A 188 -10.78 20.69 -22.64
C ILE A 188 -11.83 21.36 -21.77
N GLU A 189 -13.02 21.57 -22.32
CA GLU A 189 -14.14 22.22 -21.61
C GLU A 189 -14.93 21.24 -20.75
N LYS A 190 -14.63 19.94 -20.87
CA LYS A 190 -15.28 18.82 -20.17
C LYS A 190 -16.80 18.90 -20.37
N GLU A 191 -17.24 18.85 -21.63
CA GLU A 191 -18.65 18.87 -22.03
C GLU A 191 -18.92 17.91 -23.20
N ASN A 192 -20.15 17.40 -23.29
CA ASN A 192 -20.64 16.65 -24.44
C ASN A 192 -21.44 17.58 -25.36
N VAL A 193 -20.98 17.76 -26.60
CA VAL A 193 -21.67 18.60 -27.59
C VAL A 193 -22.45 17.70 -28.55
N ILE A 194 -23.75 17.93 -28.70
CA ILE A 194 -24.67 17.12 -29.50
C ILE A 194 -25.32 17.99 -30.59
N GLN A 195 -25.41 17.46 -31.81
CA GLN A 195 -26.01 18.17 -32.95
C GLN A 195 -27.50 18.47 -32.71
N GLU A 196 -27.89 19.73 -32.91
CA GLU A 196 -29.31 20.13 -32.88
C GLU A 196 -30.11 19.57 -34.07
N GLY A 197 -31.38 19.25 -33.82
CA GLY A 197 -32.36 18.87 -34.85
C GLY A 197 -32.32 17.41 -35.31
N MET A 198 -31.62 16.52 -34.59
CA MET A 198 -31.62 15.08 -34.86
C MET A 198 -32.91 14.39 -34.39
N SER A 199 -33.16 13.16 -34.87
CA SER A 199 -34.24 12.31 -34.36
C SER A 199 -34.01 11.97 -32.87
N GLU A 200 -35.06 11.62 -32.13
CA GLU A 200 -34.95 11.22 -30.72
C GLU A 200 -34.01 10.01 -30.55
N MET A 201 -34.16 9.00 -31.42
CA MET A 201 -33.31 7.80 -31.42
C MET A 201 -31.84 8.12 -31.69
N GLN A 202 -31.56 8.99 -32.67
CA GLN A 202 -30.19 9.40 -32.99
C GLN A 202 -29.58 10.23 -31.85
N THR A 203 -30.37 11.14 -31.26
CA THR A 203 -29.94 11.96 -30.14
C THR A 203 -29.56 11.08 -28.95
N VAL A 204 -30.43 10.14 -28.57
CA VAL A 204 -30.16 9.20 -27.46
C VAL A 204 -28.89 8.40 -27.69
N LYS A 205 -28.73 7.77 -28.87
CA LYS A 205 -27.52 6.99 -29.19
C LYS A 205 -26.28 7.85 -29.07
N THR A 206 -26.32 9.04 -29.67
CA THR A 206 -25.17 9.96 -29.71
C THR A 206 -24.84 10.43 -28.30
N SER A 207 -25.84 10.74 -27.47
CA SER A 207 -25.61 11.12 -26.09
C SER A 207 -24.92 10.02 -25.28
N ILE A 208 -25.35 8.77 -25.41
CA ILE A 208 -24.71 7.64 -24.72
C ILE A 208 -23.27 7.43 -25.25
N HIS A 209 -23.06 7.58 -26.56
CA HIS A 209 -21.74 7.48 -27.20
C HIS A 209 -20.76 8.51 -26.63
N GLU A 210 -21.15 9.79 -26.58
CA GLU A 210 -20.30 10.84 -26.03
C GLU A 210 -20.09 10.68 -24.53
N THR A 211 -21.11 10.24 -23.78
CA THR A 211 -20.94 9.90 -22.36
C THR A 211 -19.95 8.75 -22.15
N ALA A 212 -19.91 7.76 -23.05
CA ALA A 212 -18.93 6.68 -22.99
C ALA A 212 -17.50 7.22 -23.23
N HIS A 213 -17.33 8.16 -24.16
CA HIS A 213 -16.06 8.88 -24.30
C HIS A 213 -15.68 9.67 -23.05
N ALA A 214 -16.64 10.36 -22.42
CA ALA A 214 -16.36 11.12 -21.22
C ALA A 214 -15.97 10.23 -20.02
N LYS A 215 -16.57 9.03 -19.89
CA LYS A 215 -16.24 8.08 -18.81
C LYS A 215 -14.92 7.32 -19.03
N LEU A 216 -14.61 6.91 -20.26
CA LEU A 216 -13.47 6.01 -20.54
C LEU A 216 -12.27 6.69 -21.18
N HIS A 217 -12.51 7.76 -21.94
CA HIS A 217 -11.55 8.30 -22.90
C HIS A 217 -11.16 9.75 -22.60
N ASP A 218 -11.35 10.16 -21.35
CA ASP A 218 -10.84 11.43 -20.88
C ASP A 218 -9.31 11.43 -20.84
N ARG A 219 -8.71 12.51 -21.33
CA ARG A 219 -7.24 12.58 -21.49
C ARG A 219 -6.53 12.49 -20.16
N ASP A 220 -7.03 13.18 -19.14
CA ASP A 220 -6.36 13.28 -17.85
C ASP A 220 -6.51 11.94 -17.11
N LEU A 221 -7.68 11.29 -17.22
CA LEU A 221 -7.93 9.93 -16.72
C LEU A 221 -7.00 8.88 -17.37
N MET A 222 -6.87 8.89 -18.70
CA MET A 222 -5.98 7.95 -19.39
C MET A 222 -4.50 8.19 -19.06
N GLU A 223 -4.09 9.43 -18.80
CA GLU A 223 -2.73 9.76 -18.36
C GLU A 223 -2.45 9.26 -16.94
N GLU A 224 -3.41 9.41 -16.03
CA GLU A 224 -3.35 8.90 -14.65
C GLU A 224 -3.26 7.37 -14.60
N LEU A 225 -4.08 6.68 -15.41
CA LEU A 225 -4.09 5.22 -15.49
C LEU A 225 -2.92 4.64 -16.31
N GLY A 226 -2.11 5.50 -16.94
CA GLY A 226 -0.99 5.08 -17.81
C GLY A 226 -1.44 4.35 -19.09
N GLU A 227 -2.72 4.46 -19.47
CA GLU A 227 -3.31 3.77 -20.60
C GLU A 227 -3.05 4.51 -21.91
N LYS A 228 -2.69 3.75 -22.95
CA LYS A 228 -2.52 4.27 -24.33
C LYS A 228 -3.39 3.48 -25.29
N LYS A 229 -4.60 3.97 -25.51
CA LYS A 229 -5.52 3.43 -26.52
C LYS A 229 -5.41 4.21 -27.82
N ASP A 230 -5.38 3.50 -28.95
CA ASP A 230 -5.49 4.15 -30.26
C ASP A 230 -6.92 4.69 -30.48
N GLN A 231 -7.05 5.68 -31.37
CA GLN A 231 -8.33 6.35 -31.63
C GLN A 231 -9.41 5.35 -32.05
N MET A 232 -9.06 4.35 -32.86
CA MET A 232 -10.02 3.36 -33.34
C MET A 232 -10.58 2.50 -32.21
N THR A 233 -9.75 2.12 -31.24
CA THR A 233 -10.15 1.32 -30.07
C THR A 233 -11.10 2.12 -29.20
N ARG A 234 -10.83 3.41 -28.99
CA ARG A 234 -11.72 4.31 -28.26
C ARG A 234 -13.10 4.45 -28.91
N GLU A 235 -13.14 4.64 -30.23
CA GLU A 235 -14.41 4.74 -30.96
C GLU A 235 -15.21 3.43 -30.91
N VAL A 236 -14.54 2.28 -31.01
CA VAL A 236 -15.21 0.98 -30.95
C VAL A 236 -15.77 0.70 -29.56
N GLU A 237 -15.03 1.02 -28.50
CA GLU A 237 -15.53 0.87 -27.13
C GLU A 237 -16.77 1.76 -26.92
N ALA A 238 -16.70 3.04 -27.30
CA ALA A 238 -17.82 3.97 -27.16
C ALA A 238 -19.05 3.55 -27.99
N GLU A 239 -18.85 3.16 -29.25
CA GLU A 239 -19.93 2.72 -30.14
C GLU A 239 -20.57 1.42 -29.65
N SER A 240 -19.77 0.47 -29.15
CA SER A 240 -20.26 -0.82 -28.63
C SER A 240 -21.04 -0.64 -27.32
N ILE A 241 -20.60 0.28 -26.46
CA ILE A 241 -21.33 0.65 -25.24
C ILE A 241 -22.66 1.28 -25.62
N ALA A 242 -22.66 2.26 -26.53
CA ALA A 242 -23.88 2.91 -27.00
C ALA A 242 -24.88 1.90 -27.59
N TYR A 243 -24.41 0.96 -28.42
CA TYR A 243 -25.23 -0.13 -28.92
C TYR A 243 -25.86 -0.97 -27.79
N THR A 244 -25.03 -1.42 -26.85
CA THR A 244 -25.46 -2.33 -25.78
C THR A 244 -26.51 -1.66 -24.88
N VAL A 245 -26.28 -0.41 -24.50
CA VAL A 245 -27.22 0.39 -23.69
C VAL A 245 -28.52 0.64 -24.46
N CYS A 246 -28.45 1.10 -25.72
CA CYS A 246 -29.64 1.33 -26.55
C CYS A 246 -30.48 0.06 -26.71
N GLN A 247 -29.84 -1.06 -27.03
CA GLN A 247 -30.51 -2.35 -27.23
C GLN A 247 -31.19 -2.84 -25.94
N HIS A 248 -30.59 -2.60 -24.77
CA HIS A 248 -31.18 -2.94 -23.47
C HIS A 248 -32.53 -2.24 -23.26
N PHE A 249 -32.60 -0.95 -23.61
CA PHE A 249 -33.83 -0.15 -23.55
C PHE A 249 -34.77 -0.36 -24.75
N GLY A 250 -34.47 -1.30 -25.65
CA GLY A 250 -35.31 -1.65 -26.80
C GLY A 250 -35.17 -0.72 -28.00
N LEU A 251 -34.09 0.06 -28.06
CA LEU A 251 -33.74 0.93 -29.17
C LEU A 251 -32.75 0.21 -30.09
N ASP A 252 -33.23 -0.30 -31.24
CA ASP A 252 -32.37 -1.04 -32.17
C ASP A 252 -31.49 -0.10 -33.00
N THR A 253 -30.17 -0.17 -32.78
CA THR A 253 -29.16 0.62 -33.51
C THR A 253 -28.23 -0.27 -34.37
N SER A 254 -28.60 -1.54 -34.59
CA SER A 254 -27.75 -2.57 -35.20
C SER A 254 -27.19 -2.19 -36.59
N ASP A 255 -28.01 -1.55 -37.44
CA ASP A 255 -27.63 -1.19 -38.80
C ASP A 255 -26.56 -0.07 -38.86
N TYR A 256 -26.36 0.65 -37.75
CA TYR A 256 -25.44 1.78 -37.64
C TYR A 256 -24.10 1.40 -37.00
N SER A 257 -24.13 0.59 -35.92
CA SER A 257 -22.95 0.36 -35.07
C SER A 257 -22.00 -0.74 -35.59
N PHE A 258 -22.51 -1.76 -36.29
CA PHE A 258 -21.70 -2.93 -36.65
C PHE A 258 -20.61 -2.72 -37.73
N PRO A 259 -20.78 -1.87 -38.75
CA PRO A 259 -19.73 -1.59 -39.75
C PRO A 259 -18.42 -1.04 -39.17
N TYR A 260 -18.51 -0.24 -38.09
CA TYR A 260 -17.37 0.38 -37.42
C TYR A 260 -16.63 -0.62 -36.51
N ILE A 261 -17.37 -1.45 -35.77
CA ILE A 261 -16.82 -2.44 -34.83
C ILE A 261 -16.07 -3.57 -35.57
N ALA A 262 -16.55 -3.97 -36.74
CA ALA A 262 -15.89 -4.97 -37.58
C ALA A 262 -14.58 -4.47 -38.22
N GLY A 263 -14.31 -3.16 -38.27
CA GLY A 263 -13.12 -2.64 -38.99
C GLY A 263 -11.88 -2.71 -38.15
N TRP A 264 -12.09 -2.73 -36.85
CA TRP A 264 -11.09 -2.71 -35.81
C TRP A 264 -10.59 -4.10 -35.43
N SER A 265 -11.47 -5.11 -35.41
CA SER A 265 -11.14 -6.46 -34.93
C SER A 265 -10.32 -7.29 -35.93
N SER A 266 -10.12 -6.85 -37.18
CA SER A 266 -9.23 -7.52 -38.14
C SER A 266 -7.74 -7.42 -37.81
N ASP A 267 -7.32 -6.37 -37.10
CA ASP A 267 -5.91 -6.05 -36.86
C ASP A 267 -5.46 -6.28 -35.40
N LYS A 268 -6.37 -6.74 -34.53
CA LYS A 268 -6.15 -6.90 -33.08
C LYS A 268 -5.91 -8.37 -32.70
N ASN A 269 -5.06 -8.59 -31.69
CA ASN A 269 -4.88 -9.92 -31.12
C ASN A 269 -6.04 -10.27 -30.16
N MET A 270 -6.21 -11.56 -29.86
CA MET A 270 -7.31 -12.06 -29.03
C MET A 270 -7.32 -11.53 -27.60
N LYS A 271 -6.18 -11.05 -27.09
CA LYS A 271 -6.10 -10.47 -25.74
C LYS A 271 -6.67 -9.05 -25.76
N GLU A 272 -6.22 -8.21 -26.68
CA GLU A 272 -6.72 -6.83 -26.84
C GLU A 272 -8.23 -6.79 -27.15
N LEU A 273 -8.72 -7.76 -27.92
CA LEU A 273 -10.15 -7.90 -28.17
C LEU A 273 -10.94 -8.23 -26.89
N ARG A 274 -10.43 -9.14 -26.05
CA ARG A 274 -11.06 -9.53 -24.78
C ARG A 274 -11.05 -8.40 -23.78
N ASP A 275 -9.92 -7.72 -23.60
CA ASP A 275 -9.77 -6.59 -22.66
C ASP A 275 -10.76 -5.47 -23.01
N SER A 276 -10.94 -5.18 -24.32
CA SER A 276 -11.93 -4.21 -24.79
C SER A 276 -13.37 -4.69 -24.60
N MET A 277 -13.66 -5.98 -24.82
CA MET A 277 -14.99 -6.55 -24.55
C MET A 277 -15.35 -6.56 -23.05
N ASP A 278 -14.38 -6.80 -22.17
CA ASP A 278 -14.56 -6.71 -20.73
C ASP A 278 -14.85 -5.25 -20.31
N THR A 279 -14.11 -4.30 -20.88
CA THR A 279 -14.36 -2.85 -20.70
C THR A 279 -15.78 -2.48 -21.15
N ILE A 280 -16.19 -2.90 -22.36
CA ILE A 280 -17.54 -2.65 -22.90
C ILE A 280 -18.60 -3.24 -21.97
N ARG A 281 -18.44 -4.50 -21.55
CA ARG A 281 -19.40 -5.19 -20.66
C ARG A 281 -19.55 -4.45 -19.34
N LYS A 282 -18.44 -4.10 -18.69
CA LYS A 282 -18.44 -3.41 -17.39
C LYS A 282 -19.10 -2.03 -17.50
N THR A 283 -18.62 -1.19 -18.43
CA THR A 283 -19.11 0.19 -18.55
C THR A 283 -20.55 0.25 -19.04
N ALA A 284 -20.97 -0.62 -19.98
CA ALA A 284 -22.36 -0.67 -20.40
C ALA A 284 -23.28 -1.13 -19.27
N GLY A 285 -22.87 -2.12 -18.47
CA GLY A 285 -23.62 -2.56 -17.29
C GLY A 285 -23.80 -1.45 -16.27
N GLU A 286 -22.70 -0.78 -15.89
CA GLU A 286 -22.73 0.37 -14.97
C GLU A 286 -23.63 1.50 -15.47
N MET A 287 -23.53 1.85 -16.76
CA MET A 287 -24.41 2.88 -17.36
C MET A 287 -25.88 2.47 -17.33
N ILE A 288 -26.19 1.22 -17.63
CA ILE A 288 -27.58 0.72 -17.61
C ILE A 288 -28.14 0.82 -16.20
N ASP A 289 -27.41 0.36 -15.19
CA ASP A 289 -27.86 0.41 -13.80
C ASP A 289 -28.07 1.85 -13.34
N GLN A 290 -27.11 2.75 -13.63
CA GLN A 290 -27.21 4.17 -13.31
C GLN A 290 -28.41 4.83 -14.01
N ILE A 291 -28.63 4.55 -15.30
CA ILE A 291 -29.77 5.10 -16.05
C ILE A 291 -31.09 4.52 -15.52
N GLU A 292 -31.19 3.22 -15.27
CA GLU A 292 -32.39 2.60 -14.69
C GLU A 292 -32.73 3.19 -13.32
N GLU A 293 -31.74 3.38 -12.45
CA GLU A 293 -31.91 3.96 -11.13
C GLU A 293 -32.39 5.40 -11.22
N ARG A 294 -31.74 6.24 -12.04
CA ARG A 294 -32.17 7.62 -12.27
C ARG A 294 -33.57 7.70 -12.85
N ILE A 295 -33.94 6.84 -13.80
CA ILE A 295 -35.30 6.79 -14.32
C ILE A 295 -36.30 6.48 -13.19
N ARG A 296 -36.00 5.50 -12.34
CA ARG A 296 -36.86 5.15 -11.19
C ARG A 296 -36.96 6.30 -10.18
N GLU A 297 -35.87 7.00 -9.92
CA GLU A 297 -35.85 8.18 -9.04
C GLU A 297 -36.71 9.31 -9.59
N ILE A 298 -36.50 9.71 -10.85
CA ILE A 298 -37.29 10.75 -11.52
C ILE A 298 -38.78 10.38 -11.54
N GLN A 299 -39.10 9.10 -11.76
CA GLN A 299 -40.47 8.61 -11.70
C GLN A 299 -41.06 8.68 -10.28
N ARG A 300 -40.31 8.29 -9.24
CA ARG A 300 -40.74 8.39 -7.84
C ARG A 300 -40.94 9.85 -7.42
N GLU A 301 -40.06 10.75 -7.82
CA GLU A 301 -40.21 12.19 -7.58
C GLU A 301 -41.48 12.73 -8.23
N THR A 302 -41.71 12.37 -9.49
CA THR A 302 -42.93 12.76 -10.23
C THR A 302 -44.19 12.22 -9.53
N GLN A 303 -44.18 10.94 -9.16
CA GLN A 303 -45.28 10.31 -8.41
C GLN A 303 -45.52 10.98 -7.06
N ARG A 304 -44.46 11.33 -6.32
CA ARG A 304 -44.56 12.04 -5.05
C ARG A 304 -45.12 13.44 -5.22
N HIS A 305 -44.69 14.18 -6.24
CA HIS A 305 -45.24 15.50 -6.55
C HIS A 305 -46.74 15.42 -6.90
N GLN A 306 -47.15 14.44 -7.71
CA GLN A 306 -48.55 14.20 -8.03
C GLN A 306 -49.37 13.78 -6.81
N GLU A 307 -48.83 12.93 -5.93
CA GLU A 307 -49.47 12.52 -4.68
C GLU A 307 -49.65 13.69 -3.71
N ASN A 308 -48.62 14.54 -3.57
CA ASN A 308 -48.70 15.76 -2.77
C ASN A 308 -49.75 16.73 -3.34
N ALA A 309 -49.76 16.92 -4.67
CA ALA A 309 -50.76 17.74 -5.35
C ALA A 309 -52.19 17.26 -5.08
N LEU A 310 -52.42 15.94 -5.09
CA LEU A 310 -53.70 15.34 -4.71
C LEU A 310 -54.13 15.75 -3.29
N PHE A 311 -53.22 15.78 -2.33
CA PHE A 311 -53.57 16.13 -0.95
C PHE A 311 -53.67 17.64 -0.68
N GLU A 312 -52.83 18.45 -1.31
CA GLU A 312 -52.63 19.86 -0.95
C GLU A 312 -53.36 20.86 -1.86
N GLU A 313 -53.40 20.61 -3.18
CA GLU A 313 -53.94 21.58 -4.13
C GLU A 313 -55.47 21.68 -4.07
N THR A 314 -56.05 22.82 -4.45
CA THR A 314 -57.50 23.01 -4.34
C THR A 314 -58.32 22.39 -5.48
N GLN A 315 -57.66 21.95 -6.55
CA GLN A 315 -58.30 21.39 -7.74
C GLN A 315 -58.84 19.97 -7.50
N ASP A 316 -59.88 19.60 -8.25
CA ASP A 316 -60.42 18.25 -8.27
C ASP A 316 -59.41 17.32 -8.96
N ARG A 317 -59.01 16.24 -8.27
CA ARG A 317 -57.94 15.33 -8.68
C ARG A 317 -58.27 13.89 -8.31
N TYR A 318 -57.58 12.94 -8.92
CA TYR A 318 -57.64 11.53 -8.53
C TYR A 318 -56.24 10.93 -8.39
N GLY A 319 -56.12 9.87 -7.60
CA GLY A 319 -54.90 9.11 -7.40
C GLY A 319 -55.16 7.61 -7.47
N ILE A 320 -54.25 6.89 -8.12
CA ILE A 320 -54.27 5.43 -8.26
C ILE A 320 -53.18 4.85 -7.37
N TYR A 321 -53.57 3.92 -6.51
CA TYR A 321 -52.71 3.23 -5.56
C TYR A 321 -52.73 1.74 -5.81
N GLN A 322 -51.55 1.13 -5.83
CA GLN A 322 -51.39 -0.31 -6.01
C GLN A 322 -50.51 -0.87 -4.90
N ILE A 323 -50.70 -2.15 -4.57
CA ILE A 323 -49.95 -2.80 -3.50
C ILE A 323 -48.46 -2.90 -3.89
N ARG A 324 -47.58 -2.53 -2.96
CA ARG A 324 -46.14 -2.67 -3.12
C ARG A 324 -45.74 -4.14 -3.28
N GLU A 325 -44.80 -4.43 -4.18
CA GLU A 325 -44.32 -5.81 -4.38
C GLU A 325 -43.49 -6.33 -3.19
N ASP A 326 -42.88 -5.44 -2.43
CA ASP A 326 -42.01 -5.73 -1.29
C ASP A 326 -42.71 -5.57 0.08
N GLY A 327 -44.02 -5.34 0.10
CA GLY A 327 -44.78 -5.00 1.32
C GLY A 327 -45.61 -6.15 1.92
N ALA A 328 -46.08 -5.95 3.16
CA ALA A 328 -46.99 -6.87 3.83
C ALA A 328 -48.34 -7.02 3.10
N GLY A 329 -48.70 -6.02 2.29
CA GLY A 329 -49.85 -6.06 1.39
C GLY A 329 -49.86 -7.20 0.38
N THR A 330 -48.71 -7.81 0.08
CA THR A 330 -48.64 -9.01 -0.77
C THR A 330 -49.52 -10.16 -0.28
N ALA A 331 -49.78 -10.25 1.03
CA ALA A 331 -50.62 -11.27 1.64
C ALA A 331 -52.11 -11.21 1.21
N TYR A 332 -52.57 -10.08 0.69
CA TYR A 332 -53.95 -9.88 0.26
C TYR A 332 -54.08 -9.24 -1.14
N ARG A 333 -53.00 -9.26 -1.92
CA ARG A 333 -53.04 -8.84 -3.32
C ARG A 333 -54.05 -9.67 -4.12
N PHE A 334 -54.88 -9.00 -4.91
CA PHE A 334 -56.00 -9.58 -5.67
C PHE A 334 -57.12 -10.21 -4.85
N MET A 335 -57.19 -9.95 -3.53
CA MET A 335 -58.20 -10.53 -2.65
C MET A 335 -59.28 -9.52 -2.27
N GLY A 336 -60.56 -9.81 -2.54
CA GLY A 336 -61.67 -8.91 -2.19
C GLY A 336 -61.92 -8.74 -0.68
N MET A 337 -62.79 -7.79 -0.31
CA MET A 337 -63.04 -7.43 1.11
C MET A 337 -63.60 -8.57 1.95
N ALA A 338 -64.37 -9.47 1.35
CA ALA A 338 -64.89 -10.66 2.05
C ALA A 338 -63.76 -11.59 2.54
N TYR A 339 -62.69 -11.74 1.76
CA TYR A 339 -61.54 -12.56 2.14
C TYR A 339 -60.74 -11.90 3.27
N LEU A 340 -60.49 -10.60 3.16
CA LEU A 340 -59.83 -9.80 4.19
C LEU A 340 -60.53 -9.94 5.55
N GLN A 341 -61.87 -9.85 5.56
CA GLN A 341 -62.69 -10.07 6.76
C GLN A 341 -62.57 -11.49 7.33
N GLU A 342 -62.58 -12.52 6.46
CA GLU A 342 -62.43 -13.92 6.90
C GLU A 342 -61.07 -14.20 7.54
N LYS A 343 -60.00 -13.62 6.96
CA LYS A 343 -58.62 -13.80 7.42
C LYS A 343 -58.19 -12.80 8.48
N ASN A 344 -59.09 -11.90 8.90
CA ASN A 344 -58.83 -10.83 9.86
C ASN A 344 -57.62 -9.95 9.43
N LEU A 345 -57.56 -9.66 8.14
CA LEU A 345 -56.58 -8.76 7.51
C LEU A 345 -57.25 -7.40 7.26
N ALA A 346 -56.48 -6.33 7.43
CA ALA A 346 -56.94 -4.96 7.19
C ALA A 346 -56.12 -4.33 6.05
N VAL A 347 -56.78 -3.50 5.25
CA VAL A 347 -56.10 -2.70 4.23
C VAL A 347 -55.40 -1.53 4.93
N ASP A 348 -54.09 -1.43 4.75
CA ASP A 348 -53.27 -0.36 5.31
C ASP A 348 -52.64 0.47 4.18
N GLY A 349 -52.79 1.79 4.24
CA GLY A 349 -52.18 2.71 3.28
C GLY A 349 -50.65 2.61 3.16
N ALA A 350 -49.96 2.10 4.19
CA ALA A 350 -48.52 1.86 4.15
C ALA A 350 -48.13 0.70 3.19
N ASP A 351 -49.06 -0.22 2.92
CA ASP A 351 -48.83 -1.35 2.01
C ASP A 351 -48.89 -0.95 0.53
N TYR A 352 -49.31 0.27 0.23
CA TYR A 352 -49.55 0.76 -1.13
C TYR A 352 -48.47 1.73 -1.58
N GLN A 353 -48.23 1.78 -2.89
CA GLN A 353 -47.49 2.85 -3.56
C GLN A 353 -48.45 3.69 -4.38
N PHE A 354 -48.18 4.99 -4.46
CA PHE A 354 -48.84 5.86 -5.42
C PHE A 354 -48.27 5.58 -6.80
N VAL A 355 -49.13 5.33 -7.77
CA VAL A 355 -48.74 4.95 -9.13
C VAL A 355 -48.96 6.09 -10.11
N TYR A 356 -50.07 6.81 -9.97
CA TYR A 356 -50.47 7.85 -10.91
C TYR A 356 -51.52 8.78 -10.31
N GLY A 357 -51.49 10.07 -10.67
CA GLY A 357 -52.61 10.97 -10.40
C GLY A 357 -52.62 12.19 -11.30
N ASP A 358 -53.82 12.72 -11.52
CA ASP A 358 -54.06 13.83 -12.44
C ASP A 358 -55.34 14.59 -12.05
N GLU A 359 -55.63 15.69 -12.74
CA GLU A 359 -56.87 16.46 -12.61
C GLU A 359 -58.10 15.65 -13.08
N LEU A 360 -59.20 15.76 -12.34
CA LEU A 360 -60.48 15.17 -12.73
C LEU A 360 -61.13 16.00 -13.85
N LYS A 361 -61.53 15.34 -14.94
CA LYS A 361 -62.27 15.97 -16.04
C LYS A 361 -63.76 15.98 -15.75
N GLU A 362 -64.48 16.89 -16.43
CA GLU A 362 -65.93 16.99 -16.30
C GLU A 362 -66.62 15.68 -16.74
N GLY A 363 -67.22 14.97 -15.79
CA GLY A 363 -67.87 13.67 -16.01
C GLY A 363 -67.08 12.46 -15.51
N ASP A 364 -65.88 12.64 -14.95
CA ASP A 364 -65.12 11.53 -14.39
C ASP A 364 -65.81 10.94 -13.14
N THR A 365 -65.96 9.62 -13.12
CA THR A 365 -66.44 8.79 -12.02
C THR A 365 -65.50 7.62 -11.78
N LEU A 366 -65.71 6.85 -10.70
CA LEU A 366 -64.92 5.63 -10.45
C LEU A 366 -64.97 4.67 -11.64
N GLU A 367 -66.13 4.53 -12.27
CA GLU A 367 -66.34 3.67 -13.43
C GLU A 367 -65.61 4.17 -14.67
N THR A 368 -65.61 5.48 -14.94
CA THR A 368 -64.88 6.03 -16.10
C THR A 368 -63.37 5.93 -15.90
N LEU A 369 -62.88 6.11 -14.66
CA LEU A 369 -61.48 5.89 -14.32
C LEU A 369 -61.10 4.41 -14.48
N TYR A 370 -61.96 3.49 -14.04
CA TYR A 370 -61.73 2.05 -14.27
C TYR A 370 -61.65 1.70 -15.75
N GLU A 371 -62.54 2.26 -16.58
CA GLU A 371 -62.47 2.08 -18.03
C GLU A 371 -61.17 2.65 -18.61
N LYS A 372 -60.80 3.87 -18.21
CA LYS A 372 -59.56 4.54 -18.62
C LYS A 372 -58.33 3.67 -18.31
N PHE A 373 -58.20 3.20 -17.07
CA PHE A 373 -57.07 2.39 -16.62
C PHE A 373 -57.18 0.88 -16.92
N ASN A 374 -58.10 0.47 -17.81
CA ASN A 374 -58.16 -0.90 -18.32
C ASN A 374 -58.18 -0.97 -19.85
N ILE A 375 -58.65 0.07 -20.54
CA ILE A 375 -58.81 0.09 -22.00
C ILE A 375 -57.84 1.07 -22.67
N ALA A 376 -57.64 2.25 -22.09
CA ALA A 376 -56.91 3.35 -22.73
C ALA A 376 -56.08 4.13 -21.68
N HIS A 377 -55.02 3.50 -21.19
CA HIS A 377 -54.11 4.10 -20.21
C HIS A 377 -53.51 5.42 -20.76
N PRO A 378 -53.28 6.42 -19.89
CA PRO A 378 -52.39 7.55 -20.21
C PRO A 378 -51.01 7.09 -20.69
N GLU A 379 -50.36 7.86 -21.55
CA GLU A 379 -49.04 7.51 -22.10
C GLU A 379 -47.95 7.40 -21.01
N ASP A 380 -48.09 8.16 -19.93
CA ASP A 380 -47.20 8.23 -18.78
C ASP A 380 -47.62 7.29 -17.62
N TYR A 381 -48.62 6.44 -17.82
CA TYR A 381 -49.07 5.48 -16.81
C TYR A 381 -48.17 4.26 -16.74
N THR A 382 -47.53 4.05 -15.59
CA THR A 382 -46.56 2.95 -15.37
C THR A 382 -47.10 1.77 -14.56
N GLY A 383 -48.36 1.86 -14.10
CA GLY A 383 -49.03 0.81 -13.32
C GLY A 383 -49.59 -0.35 -14.14
N HIS A 384 -50.03 -1.40 -13.44
CA HIS A 384 -50.86 -2.43 -14.07
C HIS A 384 -52.31 -1.98 -14.20
N SER A 385 -53.09 -2.65 -15.06
CA SER A 385 -54.51 -2.35 -15.20
C SER A 385 -55.26 -2.49 -13.87
N LEU A 386 -56.25 -1.62 -13.67
CA LEU A 386 -56.95 -1.49 -12.39
C LEU A 386 -57.73 -2.76 -12.04
N SER A 387 -57.42 -3.36 -10.90
CA SER A 387 -57.81 -4.72 -10.52
C SER A 387 -58.25 -4.81 -9.04
N VAL A 388 -58.79 -5.98 -8.65
CA VAL A 388 -59.13 -6.24 -7.24
C VAL A 388 -57.90 -5.99 -6.37
N SER A 389 -58.09 -5.31 -5.25
CA SER A 389 -57.05 -4.82 -4.33
C SER A 389 -56.38 -3.50 -4.64
N ASP A 390 -56.68 -2.86 -5.76
CA ASP A 390 -56.22 -1.50 -6.00
C ASP A 390 -57.09 -0.48 -5.26
N VAL A 391 -56.56 0.73 -5.02
CA VAL A 391 -57.30 1.81 -4.36
C VAL A 391 -57.31 3.05 -5.25
N VAL A 392 -58.50 3.62 -5.45
CA VAL A 392 -58.71 4.88 -6.16
C VAL A 392 -59.07 5.95 -5.15
N VAL A 393 -58.25 6.98 -5.04
CA VAL A 393 -58.54 8.16 -4.21
C VAL A 393 -59.11 9.25 -5.10
N LEU A 394 -60.24 9.81 -4.71
CA LEU A 394 -60.91 10.91 -5.40
C LEU A 394 -60.95 12.15 -4.52
N LYS A 395 -60.56 13.28 -5.09
CA LYS A 395 -60.76 14.61 -4.54
C LYS A 395 -61.79 15.35 -5.38
N LYS A 396 -62.97 15.57 -4.80
CA LYS A 396 -64.06 16.25 -5.49
C LYS A 396 -64.72 17.24 -4.56
N ASP A 397 -64.87 18.49 -5.01
CA ASP A 397 -65.44 19.58 -4.21
C ASP A 397 -64.71 19.77 -2.85
N GLY A 398 -63.41 19.46 -2.82
CA GLY A 398 -62.56 19.52 -1.62
C GLY A 398 -62.65 18.31 -0.67
N GLU A 399 -63.49 17.32 -0.98
CA GLU A 399 -63.63 16.08 -0.19
C GLU A 399 -62.75 14.96 -0.76
N LEU A 400 -61.94 14.33 0.09
CA LEU A 400 -61.07 13.20 -0.26
C LEU A 400 -61.72 11.88 0.18
N THR A 401 -61.97 10.98 -0.75
CA THR A 401 -62.52 9.64 -0.50
C THR A 401 -61.63 8.58 -1.13
N ALA A 402 -61.37 7.49 -0.41
CA ALA A 402 -60.57 6.37 -0.91
C ALA A 402 -61.47 5.15 -1.16
N HIS A 403 -61.34 4.54 -2.34
CA HIS A 403 -62.22 3.48 -2.83
C HIS A 403 -61.41 2.25 -3.21
N TYR A 404 -61.57 1.18 -2.44
CA TYR A 404 -61.00 -0.13 -2.71
C TYR A 404 -61.73 -0.82 -3.86
N VAL A 405 -61.01 -1.28 -4.86
CA VAL A 405 -61.54 -2.06 -5.98
C VAL A 405 -61.80 -3.48 -5.49
N ASP A 406 -63.08 -3.87 -5.41
CA ASP A 406 -63.49 -5.21 -4.98
C ASP A 406 -63.94 -6.05 -6.20
N SER A 407 -64.24 -7.33 -5.95
CA SER A 407 -64.76 -8.27 -6.96
C SER A 407 -66.04 -7.77 -7.63
N PHE A 408 -66.79 -6.90 -6.95
CA PHE A 408 -67.96 -6.21 -7.49
C PHE A 408 -68.01 -4.77 -6.97
N GLY A 409 -67.64 -3.81 -7.83
CA GLY A 409 -67.71 -2.39 -7.51
C GLY A 409 -66.61 -1.94 -6.56
N TYR A 410 -66.92 -0.96 -5.72
CA TYR A 410 -65.97 -0.30 -4.84
C TYR A 410 -66.43 -0.31 -3.39
N GLN A 411 -65.47 -0.40 -2.48
CA GLN A 411 -65.69 -0.30 -1.05
C GLN A 411 -64.88 0.87 -0.49
N GLU A 412 -65.54 1.80 0.20
CA GLU A 412 -64.86 2.97 0.77
C GLU A 412 -63.95 2.59 1.95
N LEU A 413 -62.76 3.20 2.01
CA LEU A 413 -61.76 3.04 3.05
C LEU A 413 -61.57 4.35 3.83
N ALA A 414 -62.26 4.46 4.97
CA ALA A 414 -62.29 5.70 5.76
C ALA A 414 -60.91 6.16 6.28
N ASP A 415 -60.03 5.23 6.62
CA ASP A 415 -58.73 5.55 7.25
C ASP A 415 -57.57 5.69 6.24
N PHE A 416 -57.77 5.27 4.98
CA PHE A 416 -56.69 5.13 4.00
C PHE A 416 -55.97 6.46 3.71
N VAL A 417 -56.73 7.54 3.49
CA VAL A 417 -56.16 8.88 3.25
C VAL A 417 -55.34 9.36 4.45
N THR A 418 -55.83 9.12 5.67
CA THR A 418 -55.14 9.49 6.91
C THR A 418 -53.86 8.66 7.10
N GLN A 419 -53.90 7.36 6.79
CA GLN A 419 -52.73 6.49 6.81
C GLN A 419 -51.67 6.97 5.80
N ARG A 420 -52.06 7.26 4.54
CA ARG A 420 -51.16 7.78 3.51
C ARG A 420 -50.51 9.10 3.90
N ARG A 421 -51.26 10.05 4.46
CA ARG A 421 -50.71 11.31 4.97
C ARG A 421 -49.68 11.08 6.07
N LYS A 422 -49.95 10.18 7.02
CA LYS A 422 -48.97 9.81 8.04
C LYS A 422 -47.74 9.13 7.46
N THR A 423 -47.89 8.26 6.46
CA THR A 423 -46.76 7.63 5.77
C THR A 423 -45.92 8.67 5.04
N GLN A 424 -46.53 9.67 4.40
CA GLN A 424 -45.82 10.80 3.80
C GLN A 424 -45.11 11.64 4.86
N GLU A 425 -45.76 11.98 5.98
CA GLU A 425 -45.15 12.68 7.12
C GLU A 425 -43.97 11.90 7.73
N ILE A 426 -44.04 10.55 7.77
CA ILE A 426 -42.94 9.69 8.25
C ILE A 426 -41.82 9.58 7.20
N GLN A 427 -42.15 9.55 5.91
CA GLN A 427 -41.16 9.56 4.82
C GLN A 427 -40.43 10.90 4.70
N THR A 428 -41.08 12.04 4.97
CA THR A 428 -40.41 13.33 5.13
C THR A 428 -39.57 13.43 6.42
N VAL A 429 -39.76 12.51 7.38
CA VAL A 429 -38.96 12.41 8.63
C VAL A 429 -37.77 11.46 8.50
N LYS A 430 -37.66 10.64 7.43
CA LYS A 430 -36.32 10.27 6.93
C LYS A 430 -35.74 11.56 6.38
N GLN A 431 -34.91 12.21 7.18
CA GLN A 431 -34.54 13.61 7.04
C GLN A 431 -33.96 13.93 5.65
N GLU A 432 -34.82 14.28 4.71
CA GLU A 432 -34.43 14.78 3.40
C GLU A 432 -33.97 16.22 3.59
N TYR A 433 -32.68 16.43 3.40
CA TYR A 433 -32.09 17.74 3.47
C TYR A 433 -32.50 18.56 2.26
N PRO A 434 -32.97 19.82 2.44
CA PRO A 434 -33.38 20.63 1.30
C PRO A 434 -32.21 20.80 0.34
N PRO A 435 -32.38 20.56 -0.98
CA PRO A 435 -31.28 20.42 -1.94
C PRO A 435 -30.37 21.65 -1.98
N LEU A 436 -29.06 21.42 -2.09
CA LEU A 436 -28.04 22.46 -2.23
C LEU A 436 -27.81 22.78 -3.71
N TYR A 437 -28.14 24.00 -4.12
CA TYR A 437 -27.86 24.48 -5.48
C TYR A 437 -26.43 24.99 -5.58
N LEU A 438 -25.58 24.29 -6.34
CA LEU A 438 -24.13 24.56 -6.41
C LEU A 438 -23.75 25.67 -7.40
N SER A 439 -24.55 25.94 -8.44
CA SER A 439 -24.20 26.91 -9.49
C SER A 439 -24.54 28.36 -9.14
N ASP A 440 -23.97 29.32 -9.87
CA ASP A 440 -24.17 30.75 -9.62
C ASP A 440 -25.50 31.30 -10.16
N LEU A 441 -25.83 32.54 -9.75
CA LEU A 441 -27.08 33.21 -10.17
C LEU A 441 -27.18 33.39 -11.69
N SER A 442 -26.06 33.61 -12.39
CA SER A 442 -26.04 33.79 -13.84
C SER A 442 -26.43 32.49 -14.53
N TYR A 443 -25.86 31.37 -14.08
CA TYR A 443 -26.23 30.03 -14.53
C TYR A 443 -27.72 29.74 -14.28
N ALA A 444 -28.22 30.06 -13.07
CA ALA A 444 -29.64 29.88 -12.74
C ALA A 444 -30.57 30.73 -13.62
N MET A 445 -30.15 31.94 -14.00
CA MET A 445 -30.91 32.81 -14.91
C MET A 445 -30.96 32.28 -16.34
N GLU A 446 -29.84 31.74 -16.84
CA GLU A 446 -29.74 31.16 -18.18
C GLU A 446 -30.59 29.89 -18.31
N HIS A 447 -30.65 29.10 -17.24
CA HIS A 447 -31.38 27.82 -17.19
C HIS A 447 -32.80 27.92 -16.64
N LYS A 448 -33.33 29.15 -16.44
CA LYS A 448 -34.67 29.41 -15.86
C LYS A 448 -34.92 28.75 -14.50
N ASN A 449 -33.86 28.46 -13.74
CA ASN A 449 -33.89 27.83 -12.42
C ASN A 449 -33.63 28.83 -11.29
N VAL A 450 -34.01 30.10 -11.49
CA VAL A 450 -33.77 31.19 -10.54
C VAL A 450 -34.43 30.91 -9.19
N ASP A 451 -35.63 30.33 -9.18
CA ASP A 451 -36.37 30.04 -7.95
C ASP A 451 -35.65 29.00 -7.08
N ALA A 452 -35.13 27.92 -7.67
CA ALA A 452 -34.33 26.92 -6.97
C ALA A 452 -33.03 27.50 -6.38
N TYR A 453 -32.36 28.39 -7.13
CA TYR A 453 -31.20 29.13 -6.63
C TYR A 453 -31.57 30.04 -5.44
N LEU A 454 -32.68 30.78 -5.54
CA LEU A 454 -33.13 31.69 -4.47
C LEU A 454 -33.52 30.93 -3.20
N ASP A 455 -34.17 29.77 -3.34
CA ASP A 455 -34.54 28.90 -2.23
C ASP A 455 -33.31 28.29 -1.55
N SER A 456 -32.36 27.76 -2.32
CA SER A 456 -31.09 27.27 -1.79
C SER A 456 -30.27 28.39 -1.13
N ARG A 457 -30.22 29.58 -1.73
CA ARG A 457 -29.54 30.75 -1.15
C ARG A 457 -30.15 31.14 0.20
N LYS A 458 -31.48 31.14 0.31
CA LYS A 458 -32.17 31.43 1.56
C LYS A 458 -31.80 30.41 2.64
N LEU A 459 -31.77 29.12 2.29
CA LEU A 459 -31.40 28.04 3.20
C LEU A 459 -29.93 28.10 3.62
N ASN A 460 -29.01 28.53 2.74
CA ASN A 460 -27.61 28.77 3.09
C ASN A 460 -27.46 29.91 4.10
N LEU A 461 -28.25 30.98 3.97
CA LEU A 461 -28.29 32.09 4.94
C LEU A 461 -28.88 31.65 6.29
N ASP A 462 -29.89 30.79 6.28
CA ASP A 462 -30.48 30.27 7.50
C ASP A 462 -29.55 29.26 8.20
N CYS A 463 -28.84 28.42 7.43
CA CYS A 463 -27.77 27.56 7.93
C CYS A 463 -26.62 28.36 8.56
N LYS A 464 -26.17 29.45 7.91
CA LYS A 464 -25.18 30.37 8.51
C LYS A 464 -25.64 30.89 9.87
N LYS A 465 -26.87 31.41 9.96
CA LYS A 465 -27.41 31.93 11.22
C LYS A 465 -27.47 30.85 12.28
N ALA A 466 -27.86 29.62 11.91
CA ALA A 466 -27.89 28.49 12.82
C ALA A 466 -26.49 28.16 13.37
N ILE A 467 -25.45 28.20 12.53
CA ILE A 467 -24.05 28.05 12.96
C ILE A 467 -23.66 29.17 13.94
N GLU A 468 -23.99 30.44 13.62
CA GLU A 468 -23.68 31.58 14.50
C GLU A 468 -24.40 31.48 15.85
N THR A 469 -25.67 31.08 15.85
CA THR A 469 -26.46 30.83 17.06
C THR A 469 -25.88 29.68 17.87
N ALA A 470 -25.56 28.55 17.25
CA ALA A 470 -24.96 27.40 17.92
C ALA A 470 -23.63 27.76 18.59
N ILE A 471 -22.76 28.49 17.88
CA ILE A 471 -21.51 28.99 18.47
C ILE A 471 -21.81 29.93 19.65
N SER A 472 -22.76 30.85 19.51
CA SER A 472 -23.07 31.82 20.56
C SER A 472 -23.70 31.19 21.82
N GLU A 473 -24.50 30.14 21.66
CA GLU A 473 -25.23 29.51 22.77
C GLU A 473 -24.37 28.46 23.49
N HIS A 474 -23.45 27.80 22.77
CA HIS A 474 -22.63 26.71 23.29
C HIS A 474 -21.18 27.09 23.61
N PHE A 475 -20.80 28.37 23.44
CA PHE A 475 -19.47 28.85 23.79
C PHE A 475 -19.46 29.52 25.18
N ASP A 476 -18.74 28.92 26.12
CA ASP A 476 -18.67 29.38 27.52
C ASP A 476 -17.62 30.50 27.77
N GLY A 477 -16.94 30.93 26.70
CA GLY A 477 -15.82 31.88 26.74
C GLY A 477 -14.44 31.24 26.68
N TYR A 478 -14.34 29.92 26.86
CA TYR A 478 -13.11 29.13 26.78
C TYR A 478 -13.24 27.93 25.84
N HIS A 479 -14.38 27.23 25.83
CA HIS A 479 -14.63 26.02 25.04
C HIS A 479 -16.04 26.01 24.42
N LEU A 480 -16.17 25.30 23.30
CA LEU A 480 -17.46 24.91 22.72
C LEU A 480 -17.89 23.57 23.33
N ALA A 481 -19.20 23.40 23.56
CA ALA A 481 -19.76 22.10 23.95
C ALA A 481 -19.50 21.04 22.87
N GLU A 482 -19.28 19.78 23.27
CA GLU A 482 -18.97 18.67 22.34
C GLU A 482 -20.09 18.39 21.33
N ASP A 483 -21.34 18.74 21.67
CA ASP A 483 -22.53 18.55 20.85
C ASP A 483 -22.94 19.81 20.06
N ALA A 484 -22.17 20.90 20.13
CA ALA A 484 -22.57 22.22 19.59
C ALA A 484 -22.92 22.21 18.09
N ALA A 485 -22.35 21.30 17.30
CA ALA A 485 -22.63 21.19 15.87
C ALA A 485 -23.82 20.26 15.53
N SER A 486 -24.29 19.46 16.49
CA SER A 486 -25.26 18.38 16.26
C SER A 486 -26.57 18.90 15.71
N ASP A 487 -27.18 19.89 16.36
CA ASP A 487 -28.48 20.45 15.97
C ASP A 487 -28.44 21.09 14.57
N VAL A 488 -27.29 21.67 14.19
CA VAL A 488 -27.10 22.31 12.89
C VAL A 488 -26.96 21.26 11.79
N VAL A 489 -26.13 20.23 12.02
CA VAL A 489 -25.96 19.10 11.09
C VAL A 489 -27.25 18.30 10.96
N GLU A 490 -27.98 18.12 12.06
CA GLU A 490 -29.30 17.50 12.07
C GLU A 490 -30.28 18.33 11.25
N ALA A 491 -30.36 19.65 11.41
CA ALA A 491 -31.36 20.47 10.71
C ALA A 491 -31.07 20.72 9.22
N TYR A 492 -29.80 20.85 8.82
CA TYR A 492 -29.43 21.32 7.46
C TYR A 492 -28.65 20.31 6.62
N GLY A 493 -28.13 19.24 7.21
CA GLY A 493 -27.44 18.16 6.50
C GLY A 493 -25.96 18.41 6.26
N SER A 494 -25.20 17.33 6.03
CA SER A 494 -23.74 17.37 5.86
C SER A 494 -23.35 18.28 4.68
N GLU A 495 -23.98 18.11 3.52
CA GLU A 495 -23.65 18.86 2.30
C GLU A 495 -23.75 20.38 2.48
N ARG A 496 -24.87 20.88 3.02
CA ARG A 496 -25.08 22.33 3.19
C ARG A 496 -24.19 22.91 4.28
N VAL A 497 -24.04 22.19 5.41
CA VAL A 497 -23.19 22.65 6.51
C VAL A 497 -21.73 22.74 6.05
N SER A 498 -21.23 21.72 5.36
CA SER A 498 -19.89 21.72 4.77
C SER A 498 -19.71 22.82 3.74
N PHE A 499 -20.69 23.07 2.86
CA PHE A 499 -20.64 24.14 1.87
C PHE A 499 -20.52 25.54 2.51
N VAL A 500 -21.34 25.86 3.51
CA VAL A 500 -21.32 27.17 4.19
C VAL A 500 -20.01 27.38 4.97
N LEU A 501 -19.51 26.35 5.64
CA LEU A 501 -18.25 26.40 6.38
C LEU A 501 -17.04 26.50 5.45
N ALA A 502 -16.98 25.71 4.38
CA ALA A 502 -15.92 25.79 3.38
C ALA A 502 -15.91 27.16 2.68
N CYS A 503 -17.08 27.71 2.35
CA CYS A 503 -17.23 29.06 1.83
C CYS A 503 -16.63 30.09 2.79
N THR A 504 -16.95 29.98 4.08
CA THR A 504 -16.43 30.86 5.13
C THR A 504 -14.90 30.79 5.22
N VAL A 505 -14.32 29.58 5.23
CA VAL A 505 -12.87 29.37 5.32
C VAL A 505 -12.15 29.91 4.10
N GLN A 506 -12.67 29.69 2.88
CA GLN A 506 -12.08 30.23 1.65
C GLN A 506 -12.03 31.77 1.66
N HIS A 507 -13.06 32.44 2.22
CA HIS A 507 -13.07 33.90 2.40
C HIS A 507 -12.13 34.39 3.50
N LEU A 508 -11.89 33.57 4.54
CA LEU A 508 -11.00 33.87 5.66
C LEU A 508 -9.60 33.28 5.52
N LYS A 509 -9.22 32.80 4.32
CA LYS A 509 -7.98 32.04 4.08
C LYS A 509 -6.70 32.75 4.57
N ALA A 510 -6.69 34.08 4.51
CA ALA A 510 -5.59 34.93 4.96
C ALA A 510 -5.48 35.08 6.49
N ASP A 511 -6.50 34.67 7.27
CA ASP A 511 -6.44 34.73 8.73
C ASP A 511 -5.57 33.58 9.27
N GLY A 512 -4.55 33.93 10.06
CA GLY A 512 -3.60 32.97 10.62
C GLY A 512 -4.15 32.16 11.80
N ARG A 513 -5.39 32.41 12.24
CA ARG A 513 -6.01 31.71 13.38
C ARG A 513 -6.78 30.45 13.00
N LEU A 514 -7.03 30.21 11.71
CA LEU A 514 -7.60 28.96 11.21
C LEU A 514 -6.49 27.93 11.00
N SER A 515 -6.72 26.68 11.39
CA SER A 515 -5.73 25.60 11.25
C SER A 515 -5.38 25.33 9.79
N LYS A 516 -4.21 24.71 9.56
CA LYS A 516 -3.79 24.28 8.22
C LYS A 516 -4.75 23.23 7.65
N GLU A 517 -5.18 22.29 8.49
CA GLU A 517 -6.10 21.21 8.14
C GLU A 517 -7.47 21.74 7.73
N THR A 518 -8.02 22.71 8.46
CA THR A 518 -9.29 23.38 8.12
C THR A 518 -9.21 24.05 6.74
N LYS A 519 -8.08 24.68 6.41
CA LYS A 519 -7.87 25.33 5.11
C LYS A 519 -7.77 24.33 3.97
N GLU A 520 -7.03 23.24 4.17
CA GLU A 520 -6.88 22.16 3.19
C GLU A 520 -8.22 21.45 2.94
N TRP A 521 -8.98 21.19 4.01
CA TRP A 521 -10.33 20.65 3.93
C TRP A 521 -11.25 21.57 3.12
N ALA A 522 -11.25 22.88 3.39
CA ALA A 522 -12.07 23.83 2.64
C ALA A 522 -11.65 23.96 1.16
N ASP A 523 -10.37 23.81 0.84
CA ASP A 523 -9.85 23.85 -0.53
C ASP A 523 -10.30 22.64 -1.38
N SER A 524 -10.73 21.54 -0.75
CA SER A 524 -11.31 20.39 -1.46
C SER A 524 -12.69 20.67 -2.07
N PHE A 525 -13.39 21.71 -1.59
CA PHE A 525 -14.71 22.09 -2.11
C PHE A 525 -14.58 23.09 -3.26
N LYS A 526 -15.15 22.75 -4.43
CA LYS A 526 -15.29 23.69 -5.55
C LYS A 526 -16.50 24.60 -5.31
N ILE A 527 -16.24 25.85 -4.93
CA ILE A 527 -17.29 26.86 -4.69
C ILE A 527 -17.29 27.86 -5.86
N PRO A 528 -18.34 27.86 -6.71
CA PRO A 528 -18.37 28.75 -7.88
C PRO A 528 -18.37 30.23 -7.50
N GLU A 529 -17.71 31.05 -8.32
CA GLU A 529 -17.73 32.51 -8.18
C GLU A 529 -19.14 33.04 -8.42
N ASN A 530 -19.75 33.64 -7.41
CA ASN A 530 -21.14 34.08 -7.48
C ASN A 530 -21.22 35.61 -7.55
N ILE A 531 -20.76 36.16 -8.67
CA ILE A 531 -20.66 37.61 -8.85
C ILE A 531 -21.92 38.15 -9.51
N SER A 532 -22.70 38.95 -8.78
CA SER A 532 -23.85 39.67 -9.34
C SER A 532 -23.67 41.18 -9.21
N ARG A 533 -23.74 41.90 -10.34
CA ARG A 533 -23.54 43.36 -10.42
C ARG A 533 -22.23 43.82 -9.76
N GLY A 534 -21.17 43.01 -9.84
CA GLY A 534 -19.86 43.30 -9.25
C GLY A 534 -19.79 43.10 -7.73
N MET A 535 -20.80 42.48 -7.11
CA MET A 535 -20.78 42.06 -5.72
C MET A 535 -20.68 40.54 -5.66
N ASP A 536 -19.78 40.03 -4.82
CA ASP A 536 -19.69 38.61 -4.50
C ASP A 536 -20.82 38.24 -3.55
N LEU A 537 -21.76 37.45 -4.04
CA LEU A 537 -22.92 36.99 -3.31
C LEU A 537 -22.59 35.85 -2.33
N ASN A 538 -21.44 35.20 -2.45
CA ASN A 538 -20.99 34.17 -1.49
C ASN A 538 -20.50 34.80 -0.18
N ALA A 539 -20.08 36.06 -0.21
CA ALA A 539 -19.71 36.82 0.99
C ALA A 539 -20.85 36.90 2.03
N ASP A 540 -22.11 36.79 1.61
CA ASP A 540 -23.26 36.78 2.51
C ASP A 540 -23.31 35.51 3.40
N TYR A 541 -22.69 34.41 2.96
CA TYR A 541 -22.64 33.12 3.67
C TYR A 541 -21.54 33.05 4.73
N VAL A 542 -20.61 34.00 4.75
CA VAL A 542 -19.46 34.01 5.67
C VAL A 542 -19.95 34.14 7.12
N VAL A 543 -19.67 33.12 7.94
CA VAL A 543 -19.97 33.09 9.38
C VAL A 543 -19.12 34.15 10.11
N THR A 544 -19.75 34.97 10.94
CA THR A 544 -19.12 36.16 11.56
C THR A 544 -18.49 35.92 12.93
N SER A 545 -18.47 34.67 13.40
CA SER A 545 -17.84 34.26 14.66
C SER A 545 -16.31 34.45 14.65
N HIS A 546 -15.71 34.53 15.84
CA HIS A 546 -14.26 34.68 15.96
C HIS A 546 -13.53 33.48 15.31
N PRO A 547 -12.51 33.69 14.45
CA PRO A 547 -11.90 32.60 13.65
C PRO A 547 -11.40 31.40 14.45
N ALA A 548 -10.84 31.60 15.65
CA ALA A 548 -10.40 30.51 16.51
C ALA A 548 -11.55 29.67 17.11
N VAL A 549 -12.71 30.28 17.34
CA VAL A 549 -13.91 29.58 17.83
C VAL A 549 -14.59 28.86 16.65
N LEU A 550 -14.57 29.49 15.48
CA LEU A 550 -15.04 28.90 14.24
C LEU A 550 -14.23 27.65 13.86
N ASP A 551 -12.90 27.69 14.01
CA ASP A 551 -12.01 26.53 13.75
C ASP A 551 -12.42 25.32 14.62
N GLY A 552 -12.62 25.54 15.92
CA GLY A 552 -13.11 24.50 16.83
C GLY A 552 -14.52 24.00 16.49
N PHE A 553 -15.41 24.87 16.03
CA PHE A 553 -16.74 24.45 15.56
C PHE A 553 -16.68 23.61 14.28
N ILE A 554 -15.76 23.92 13.35
CA ILE A 554 -15.56 23.15 12.12
C ILE A 554 -15.09 21.73 12.45
N ASP A 555 -14.19 21.58 13.41
CA ASP A 555 -13.74 20.25 13.84
C ASP A 555 -14.87 19.44 14.48
N LEU A 556 -15.70 20.06 15.33
CA LEU A 556 -16.89 19.42 15.91
C LEU A 556 -17.91 19.02 14.82
N ALA A 557 -18.13 19.88 13.83
CA ALA A 557 -19.02 19.58 12.71
C ALA A 557 -18.50 18.40 11.87
N ARG A 558 -17.20 18.35 11.58
CA ARG A 558 -16.56 17.24 10.86
C ARG A 558 -16.64 15.93 11.64
N GLN A 559 -16.40 15.95 12.96
CA GLN A 559 -16.56 14.77 13.81
C GLN A 559 -18.00 14.28 13.85
N THR A 560 -18.97 15.19 13.97
CA THR A 560 -20.41 14.87 13.98
C THR A 560 -20.85 14.23 12.66
N ILE A 561 -20.40 14.78 11.53
CA ILE A 561 -20.69 14.24 10.19
C ILE A 561 -20.07 12.85 10.03
N GLY A 562 -18.77 12.69 10.34
CA GLY A 562 -18.08 11.40 10.21
C GLY A 562 -18.64 10.30 11.12
N ALA A 563 -19.03 10.63 12.36
CA ALA A 563 -19.68 9.68 13.26
C ALA A 563 -21.04 9.21 12.71
N ARG A 564 -21.79 10.10 12.05
CA ARG A 564 -23.08 9.78 11.45
C ARG A 564 -22.94 8.94 10.18
N GLU A 565 -21.96 9.25 9.33
CA GLU A 565 -21.64 8.46 8.14
C GLU A 565 -21.23 7.04 8.54
N GLN A 566 -20.39 6.87 9.56
CA GLN A 566 -20.01 5.56 10.10
C GLN A 566 -21.18 4.76 10.69
N LEU A 567 -22.18 5.43 11.26
CA LEU A 567 -23.39 4.77 11.78
C LEU A 567 -24.30 4.30 10.64
N ILE A 568 -24.43 5.10 9.58
CA ILE A 568 -25.18 4.74 8.37
C ILE A 568 -24.51 3.56 7.66
N GLU A 569 -23.18 3.62 7.50
CA GLU A 569 -22.37 2.58 6.87
C GLU A 569 -22.34 1.28 7.67
N LYS A 570 -22.36 1.33 9.01
CA LYS A 570 -22.46 0.12 9.85
C LYS A 570 -23.83 -0.57 9.78
N GLU A 571 -24.92 0.17 9.60
CA GLU A 571 -26.26 -0.42 9.48
C GLU A 571 -26.53 -1.04 8.11
N THR A 572 -25.80 -0.64 7.05
CA THR A 572 -26.03 -1.13 5.68
C THR A 572 -25.21 -2.36 5.25
N THR A 573 -24.14 -2.73 5.97
CA THR A 573 -23.05 -3.54 5.35
C THR A 573 -22.79 -4.91 5.99
N GLN A 574 -23.39 -5.25 7.14
CA GLN A 574 -23.07 -6.53 7.81
C GLN A 574 -23.68 -7.76 7.13
N VAL A 575 -22.82 -8.69 6.72
CA VAL A 575 -23.19 -9.98 6.11
C VAL A 575 -23.26 -11.06 7.20
N THR A 576 -24.34 -11.83 7.18
CA THR A 576 -24.67 -12.89 8.14
C THR A 576 -25.07 -14.17 7.41
N ALA A 577 -25.23 -15.27 8.15
CA ALA A 577 -25.68 -16.55 7.60
C ALA A 577 -27.09 -16.50 6.95
N GLU A 578 -27.88 -15.46 7.25
CA GLU A 578 -29.26 -15.31 6.79
C GLU A 578 -29.43 -14.18 5.76
N THR A 579 -28.33 -13.53 5.36
CA THR A 579 -28.33 -12.39 4.44
C THR A 579 -28.84 -12.79 3.05
N LYS A 580 -29.75 -11.98 2.50
CA LYS A 580 -30.35 -12.11 1.17
C LYS A 580 -30.51 -10.75 0.52
N GLY A 581 -30.43 -10.67 -0.80
CA GLY A 581 -30.59 -9.41 -1.51
C GLY A 581 -29.40 -8.45 -1.35
N PHE A 582 -28.24 -8.96 -0.93
CA PHE A 582 -27.04 -8.14 -0.69
C PHE A 582 -26.41 -7.72 -2.02
N ARG A 583 -26.04 -6.45 -2.16
CA ARG A 583 -25.32 -5.95 -3.33
C ARG A 583 -23.83 -5.90 -3.00
N ALA A 584 -23.05 -6.76 -3.63
CA ALA A 584 -21.61 -6.76 -3.47
C ALA A 584 -20.99 -5.66 -4.36
N GLU A 585 -20.12 -4.85 -3.78
CA GLU A 585 -19.46 -3.74 -4.49
C GLU A 585 -18.63 -4.25 -5.68
N GLY A 586 -18.83 -3.66 -6.87
CA GLY A 586 -18.18 -4.08 -8.11
C GLY A 586 -18.81 -5.30 -8.79
N TYR A 587 -19.83 -5.92 -8.20
CA TYR A 587 -20.55 -7.06 -8.77
C TYR A 587 -22.02 -6.70 -8.98
N PHE A 588 -22.52 -7.10 -10.14
CA PHE A 588 -23.89 -6.82 -10.51
C PHE A 588 -24.89 -7.74 -9.78
N GLY A 589 -26.14 -7.29 -9.69
CA GLY A 589 -27.24 -8.06 -9.11
C GLY A 589 -27.19 -8.20 -7.59
N THR A 590 -28.03 -9.08 -7.07
CA THR A 590 -28.11 -9.35 -5.63
C THR A 590 -27.70 -10.78 -5.29
N TRP A 591 -27.18 -10.92 -4.08
CA TRP A 591 -26.52 -12.13 -3.60
C TRP A 591 -27.11 -12.54 -2.24
N HIS A 592 -27.18 -13.85 -2.00
CA HIS A 592 -27.50 -14.39 -0.68
C HIS A 592 -26.38 -15.27 -0.17
N THR A 593 -26.30 -15.39 1.14
CA THR A 593 -25.38 -16.31 1.79
C THR A 593 -25.81 -17.75 1.50
N ALA A 594 -24.98 -18.49 0.78
CA ALA A 594 -25.19 -19.91 0.50
C ALA A 594 -24.45 -20.81 1.48
N GLU A 595 -23.28 -20.38 1.93
CA GLU A 595 -22.46 -21.13 2.90
C GLU A 595 -21.70 -20.15 3.80
N ALA A 596 -21.61 -20.45 5.09
CA ALA A 596 -20.83 -19.68 6.05
C ALA A 596 -19.75 -20.57 6.68
N LYS A 597 -18.53 -20.06 6.83
CA LYS A 597 -17.40 -20.82 7.34
C LYS A 597 -16.51 -19.96 8.22
N GLU A 598 -16.15 -20.50 9.39
CA GLU A 598 -15.20 -19.87 10.29
C GLU A 598 -13.78 -20.33 9.95
N ILE A 599 -12.89 -19.38 9.67
CA ILE A 599 -11.48 -19.63 9.33
C ILE A 599 -10.64 -18.66 10.15
N ALA A 600 -9.69 -19.18 10.93
CA ALA A 600 -8.82 -18.41 11.82
C ALA A 600 -9.54 -17.49 12.84
N GLY A 601 -10.79 -17.80 13.19
CA GLY A 601 -11.60 -17.01 14.14
C GLY A 601 -12.41 -15.88 13.50
N GLU A 602 -12.34 -15.71 12.18
CA GLU A 602 -13.21 -14.81 11.40
C GLU A 602 -14.25 -15.59 10.58
N MET A 603 -15.40 -14.96 10.34
CA MET A 603 -16.50 -15.54 9.57
C MET A 603 -16.44 -15.09 8.12
N PHE A 604 -16.50 -16.07 7.21
CA PHE A 604 -16.54 -15.88 5.78
C PHE A 604 -17.84 -16.45 5.21
N TYR A 605 -18.42 -15.75 4.25
CA TYR A 605 -19.72 -16.04 3.67
C TYR A 605 -19.55 -16.24 2.17
N ARG A 606 -19.72 -17.48 1.71
CA ARG A 606 -19.88 -17.74 0.29
C ARG A 606 -21.24 -17.24 -0.14
N MET A 607 -21.21 -16.24 -0.99
CA MET A 607 -22.39 -15.66 -1.59
C MET A 607 -22.66 -16.35 -2.91
N GLU A 608 -23.92 -16.72 -3.09
CA GLU A 608 -24.44 -17.24 -4.33
C GLU A 608 -25.39 -16.21 -4.92
N HIS A 609 -25.27 -15.97 -6.21
CA HIS A 609 -26.07 -14.96 -6.85
C HIS A 609 -27.55 -15.40 -6.82
N ASP A 610 -28.44 -14.55 -6.31
CA ASP A 610 -29.86 -14.86 -6.07
C ASP A 610 -30.58 -15.40 -7.30
N GLU A 611 -30.18 -14.90 -8.47
CA GLU A 611 -30.79 -15.19 -9.76
C GLU A 611 -30.19 -16.38 -10.53
N TYR A 612 -28.86 -16.54 -10.48
CA TYR A 612 -28.10 -17.44 -11.35
C TYR A 612 -27.57 -18.68 -10.64
N GLY A 613 -27.60 -18.71 -9.30
CA GLY A 613 -27.09 -19.84 -8.55
C GLY A 613 -25.63 -20.12 -8.88
N ASP A 614 -25.36 -21.38 -9.22
CA ASP A 614 -24.06 -21.93 -9.63
C ASP A 614 -23.63 -21.59 -11.08
N THR A 615 -24.47 -20.90 -11.85
CA THR A 615 -24.12 -20.51 -13.25
C THR A 615 -23.30 -19.24 -13.35
N VAL A 616 -23.24 -18.45 -12.26
CA VAL A 616 -22.25 -17.40 -12.04
C VAL A 616 -21.35 -17.89 -10.92
N ALA A 617 -20.05 -17.70 -11.08
CA ALA A 617 -19.11 -18.16 -10.07
C ALA A 617 -19.40 -17.46 -8.74
N GLY A 618 -19.41 -18.25 -7.66
CA GLY A 618 -19.68 -17.73 -6.32
C GLY A 618 -18.59 -16.77 -5.88
N ILE A 619 -18.93 -15.84 -5.01
CA ILE A 619 -17.96 -14.96 -4.35
C ILE A 619 -17.91 -15.28 -2.86
N ILE A 620 -16.80 -14.97 -2.19
CA ILE A 620 -16.73 -15.00 -0.72
C ILE A 620 -16.64 -13.57 -0.24
N LEU A 621 -17.44 -13.24 0.77
CA LEU A 621 -17.37 -11.99 1.52
C LEU A 621 -16.97 -12.26 2.97
N ASP A 622 -16.40 -11.28 3.66
CA ASP A 622 -16.29 -11.31 5.11
C ASP A 622 -17.56 -10.76 5.80
N ALA A 623 -17.57 -10.72 7.13
CA ALA A 623 -18.72 -10.25 7.91
C ALA A 623 -19.07 -8.78 7.71
N ASP A 624 -18.11 -7.97 7.22
CA ASP A 624 -18.30 -6.56 6.92
C ASP A 624 -18.72 -6.32 5.47
N GLY A 625 -18.93 -7.40 4.69
CA GLY A 625 -19.38 -7.34 3.31
C GLY A 625 -18.28 -7.09 2.28
N LYS A 626 -17.00 -7.15 2.69
CA LYS A 626 -15.85 -6.97 1.79
C LYS A 626 -15.59 -8.25 0.99
N LEU A 627 -15.30 -8.11 -0.31
CA LEU A 627 -14.94 -9.23 -1.18
C LEU A 627 -13.59 -9.83 -0.78
N VAL A 628 -13.58 -11.17 -0.68
CA VAL A 628 -12.45 -12.01 -0.26
C VAL A 628 -11.96 -12.91 -1.38
N ALA A 629 -12.88 -13.45 -2.18
CA ALA A 629 -12.56 -14.31 -3.32
C ALA A 629 -13.66 -14.22 -4.37
N GLU A 630 -13.28 -14.32 -5.64
CA GLU A 630 -14.17 -14.35 -6.81
C GLU A 630 -13.91 -15.61 -7.65
N ASP A 631 -14.74 -15.83 -8.67
CA ASP A 631 -14.61 -16.95 -9.62
C ASP A 631 -14.61 -18.37 -9.02
N LEU A 632 -15.38 -18.58 -7.94
CA LEU A 632 -15.48 -19.88 -7.28
C LEU A 632 -16.50 -20.78 -7.97
N GLU A 633 -16.01 -21.82 -8.65
CA GLU A 633 -16.89 -22.82 -9.24
C GLU A 633 -17.53 -23.71 -8.15
N HIS A 634 -16.79 -24.12 -7.10
CA HIS A 634 -17.24 -25.19 -6.16
C HIS A 634 -16.96 -24.91 -4.67
N GLY A 635 -17.70 -23.97 -4.05
CA GLY A 635 -17.68 -23.80 -2.59
C GLY A 635 -16.34 -23.30 -2.04
N PHE A 636 -16.05 -23.57 -0.75
CA PHE A 636 -14.72 -23.34 -0.17
C PHE A 636 -13.72 -24.43 -0.61
N ASP A 637 -13.45 -24.52 -1.92
CA ASP A 637 -12.46 -25.41 -2.51
C ASP A 637 -11.01 -24.96 -2.26
N ALA A 638 -10.02 -25.67 -2.83
CA ALA A 638 -8.61 -25.36 -2.59
C ALA A 638 -8.21 -23.95 -3.06
N GLY A 639 -8.79 -23.46 -4.16
CA GLY A 639 -8.55 -22.10 -4.67
C GLY A 639 -9.23 -21.05 -3.81
N ALA A 640 -10.47 -21.30 -3.37
CA ALA A 640 -11.17 -20.46 -2.41
C ALA A 640 -10.43 -20.37 -1.08
N MET A 641 -9.90 -21.49 -0.58
CA MET A 641 -9.13 -21.53 0.66
C MET A 641 -7.77 -20.84 0.50
N GLU A 642 -7.15 -20.89 -0.68
CA GLU A 642 -5.94 -20.13 -0.99
C GLU A 642 -6.23 -18.62 -1.01
N ALA A 643 -7.30 -18.17 -1.67
CA ALA A 643 -7.73 -16.77 -1.69
C ALA A 643 -8.17 -16.25 -0.31
N VAL A 644 -8.90 -17.04 0.48
CA VAL A 644 -9.24 -16.67 1.87
C VAL A 644 -7.99 -16.63 2.75
N THR A 645 -7.03 -17.54 2.51
CA THR A 645 -5.76 -17.52 3.23
C THR A 645 -4.95 -16.29 2.84
N GLU A 646 -4.87 -15.94 1.55
CA GLU A 646 -4.26 -14.73 1.01
C GLU A 646 -4.93 -13.46 1.56
N TYR A 647 -6.26 -13.40 1.60
CA TYR A 647 -7.03 -12.32 2.21
C TYR A 647 -6.76 -12.15 3.72
N LEU A 648 -6.66 -13.26 4.45
CA LEU A 648 -6.25 -13.25 5.86
C LEU A 648 -4.78 -12.84 6.01
N TYR A 649 -3.93 -13.18 5.05
CA TYR A 649 -2.56 -12.69 4.95
C TYR A 649 -2.47 -11.20 4.58
N GLU A 650 -3.42 -10.64 3.82
CA GLU A 650 -3.53 -9.21 3.46
C GLU A 650 -4.15 -8.35 4.58
N LYS A 651 -5.09 -8.90 5.38
CA LYS A 651 -5.65 -8.26 6.58
C LYS A 651 -4.61 -8.08 7.69
N VAL A 652 -3.61 -8.96 7.74
CA VAL A 652 -2.36 -8.65 8.43
C VAL A 652 -1.64 -7.69 7.48
N PRO A 653 -1.48 -6.39 7.79
CA PRO A 653 -0.87 -5.47 6.85
C PRO A 653 0.45 -6.07 6.39
N GLU A 654 0.61 -6.25 5.06
CA GLU A 654 1.88 -6.72 4.54
C GLU A 654 2.96 -5.79 5.10
N PRO A 655 4.05 -6.35 5.64
CA PRO A 655 5.15 -5.53 6.07
C PRO A 655 5.62 -4.69 4.87
N PHE A 656 5.58 -3.36 5.01
CA PHE A 656 6.14 -2.39 4.08
C PHE A 656 7.57 -2.80 3.68
N ILE A 657 8.31 -3.42 4.60
CA ILE A 657 9.59 -4.05 4.33
C ILE A 657 9.36 -5.43 3.69
N LYS A 658 9.74 -5.55 2.42
CA LYS A 658 9.74 -6.80 1.65
C LYS A 658 10.70 -7.82 2.25
N GLN A 659 11.91 -7.36 2.49
CA GLN A 659 13.06 -8.14 2.96
C GLN A 659 14.18 -7.18 3.37
N PHE A 660 15.09 -7.68 4.20
CA PHE A 660 16.33 -7.00 4.55
C PHE A 660 17.45 -7.45 3.61
N TYR A 661 18.45 -6.61 3.43
CA TYR A 661 19.64 -6.97 2.67
C TYR A 661 20.91 -6.57 3.40
N VAL A 662 21.97 -7.36 3.20
CA VAL A 662 23.32 -7.08 3.67
C VAL A 662 24.27 -7.01 2.47
N VAL A 663 25.12 -5.99 2.45
CA VAL A 663 26.15 -5.80 1.40
C VAL A 663 27.51 -5.80 2.06
N ASN A 664 28.42 -6.60 1.52
CA ASN A 664 29.85 -6.52 1.79
C ASN A 664 30.50 -5.57 0.77
N ASP A 665 31.24 -4.58 1.25
CA ASP A 665 32.08 -3.67 0.44
C ASP A 665 31.29 -2.74 -0.50
N ALA A 666 30.56 -1.77 0.08
CA ALA A 666 29.70 -0.84 -0.66
C ALA A 666 30.46 0.14 -1.58
N TYR A 667 31.79 0.28 -1.43
CA TYR A 667 32.65 1.25 -2.11
C TYR A 667 33.94 0.68 -2.73
N GLY A 668 34.22 -0.62 -2.64
CA GLY A 668 35.46 -1.22 -3.13
C GLY A 668 35.55 -1.43 -4.65
N ASP A 669 36.78 -1.57 -5.14
CA ASP A 669 37.22 -1.62 -6.55
C ASP A 669 36.63 -2.77 -7.42
N LYS A 670 35.61 -3.51 -6.96
CA LYS A 670 34.91 -4.54 -7.75
C LYS A 670 33.58 -4.00 -8.26
N ALA A 671 33.36 -4.12 -9.57
CA ALA A 671 32.26 -3.47 -10.29
C ALA A 671 30.84 -3.95 -9.93
N ASP A 672 30.68 -5.06 -9.19
CA ASP A 672 29.37 -5.64 -8.85
C ASP A 672 29.19 -5.80 -7.34
N ARG A 673 28.15 -5.17 -6.79
CA ARG A 673 27.73 -5.29 -5.38
C ARG A 673 26.99 -6.61 -5.17
N GLU A 674 27.48 -7.45 -4.26
CA GLU A 674 26.78 -8.68 -3.87
C GLU A 674 25.78 -8.40 -2.74
N TYR A 675 24.49 -8.50 -3.04
CA TYR A 675 23.40 -8.38 -2.07
C TYR A 675 23.01 -9.75 -1.54
N GLN A 676 23.01 -9.89 -0.21
CA GLN A 676 22.43 -11.05 0.48
C GLN A 676 21.10 -10.65 1.09
N TYR A 677 20.02 -11.33 0.74
CA TYR A 677 18.66 -10.98 1.17
C TYR A 677 18.16 -11.91 2.29
N PHE A 678 17.42 -11.36 3.24
CA PHE A 678 16.91 -12.03 4.42
C PHE A 678 15.45 -11.67 4.67
N ALA A 679 14.66 -12.66 5.12
CA ALA A 679 13.24 -12.45 5.40
C ALA A 679 13.02 -11.67 6.71
N THR A 680 13.95 -11.75 7.67
CA THR A 680 13.82 -11.12 9.00
C THR A 680 15.04 -10.26 9.34
N LEU A 681 14.83 -9.25 10.19
CA LEU A 681 15.90 -8.37 10.65
C LEU A 681 16.95 -9.13 11.48
N GLU A 682 16.54 -10.13 12.25
CA GLU A 682 17.44 -10.92 13.10
C GLU A 682 18.42 -11.76 12.28
N GLU A 683 17.97 -12.35 11.17
CA GLU A 683 18.85 -13.09 10.26
C GLU A 683 19.82 -12.16 9.54
N ALA A 684 19.34 -10.98 9.13
CA ALA A 684 20.17 -9.94 8.53
C ALA A 684 21.22 -9.41 9.51
N LEU A 685 20.83 -9.10 10.76
CA LEU A 685 21.73 -8.66 11.82
C LEU A 685 22.76 -9.74 12.16
N GLY A 686 22.36 -11.01 12.22
CA GLY A 686 23.30 -12.11 12.44
C GLY A 686 24.37 -12.21 11.35
N THR A 687 23.97 -12.04 10.09
CA THR A 687 24.91 -12.04 8.95
C THR A 687 25.77 -10.78 8.92
N TYR A 688 25.18 -9.63 9.20
CA TYR A 688 25.88 -8.35 9.28
C TYR A 688 26.91 -8.35 10.43
N HIS A 689 26.59 -8.96 11.56
CA HIS A 689 27.49 -9.05 12.72
C HIS A 689 28.79 -9.81 12.42
N VAL A 690 28.70 -10.94 11.69
CA VAL A 690 29.87 -11.76 11.35
C VAL A 690 30.76 -11.14 10.25
N GLN A 691 30.32 -10.07 9.60
CA GLN A 691 31.11 -9.40 8.58
C GLN A 691 32.17 -8.48 9.19
N PRO A 692 33.40 -8.44 8.65
CA PRO A 692 34.47 -7.64 9.22
C PRO A 692 34.19 -6.14 9.17
N ASN A 693 34.29 -5.45 10.32
CA ASN A 693 34.06 -4.00 10.42
C ASN A 693 35.11 -3.15 9.69
N HIS A 694 36.26 -3.72 9.32
CA HIS A 694 37.26 -3.03 8.52
C HIS A 694 36.86 -2.88 7.04
N LEU A 695 35.77 -3.53 6.63
CA LEU A 695 35.15 -3.40 5.32
C LEU A 695 33.90 -2.51 5.42
N ASP A 696 33.60 -1.75 4.37
CA ASP A 696 32.39 -0.92 4.32
C ASP A 696 31.16 -1.80 4.10
N LYS A 697 30.62 -2.35 5.19
CA LYS A 697 29.41 -3.18 5.20
C LYS A 697 28.15 -2.36 5.46
N GLN A 698 27.02 -2.83 4.93
CA GLN A 698 25.73 -2.15 5.04
C GLN A 698 24.61 -3.15 5.28
N LEU A 699 23.64 -2.75 6.11
CA LEU A 699 22.36 -3.43 6.25
C LEU A 699 21.25 -2.46 5.84
N GLY A 700 20.38 -2.88 4.94
CA GLY A 700 19.25 -2.07 4.50
C GLY A 700 17.95 -2.85 4.33
N MET A 701 16.91 -2.12 3.97
CA MET A 701 15.54 -2.58 3.82
C MET A 701 15.09 -2.36 2.37
N GLU A 702 14.34 -3.31 1.82
CA GLU A 702 13.76 -3.22 0.48
C GLU A 702 12.24 -3.12 0.60
N SER A 703 11.60 -2.16 -0.08
CA SER A 703 10.15 -1.95 0.01
C SER A 703 9.36 -2.90 -0.89
N ARG A 704 8.11 -3.19 -0.50
CA ARG A 704 7.16 -3.97 -1.33
C ARG A 704 6.46 -3.16 -2.42
N GLU A 705 6.84 -1.90 -2.61
CA GLU A 705 6.20 -1.03 -3.60
C GLU A 705 6.35 -1.57 -5.04
N PRO A 706 5.40 -1.26 -5.95
CA PRO A 706 5.45 -1.69 -7.36
C PRO A 706 6.75 -1.31 -8.07
N VAL A 707 7.35 -0.18 -7.66
CA VAL A 707 8.74 0.16 -7.95
C VAL A 707 9.51 -0.01 -6.65
N THR A 708 10.17 -1.16 -6.51
CA THR A 708 10.94 -1.52 -5.32
C THR A 708 11.98 -0.45 -5.01
N SER A 709 11.86 0.18 -3.85
CA SER A 709 12.82 1.16 -3.34
C SER A 709 13.67 0.54 -2.22
N ARG A 710 14.88 1.05 -1.99
CA ARG A 710 15.79 0.57 -0.94
C ARG A 710 16.14 1.71 0.00
N MET A 711 16.16 1.41 1.29
CA MET A 711 16.59 2.32 2.35
C MET A 711 17.73 1.69 3.14
N LEU A 712 18.70 2.49 3.54
CA LEU A 712 19.78 2.03 4.41
C LEU A 712 19.29 2.05 5.87
N LEU A 713 19.64 1.02 6.64
CA LEU A 713 19.29 0.92 8.07
C LEU A 713 20.52 1.08 8.95
N ILE A 714 21.59 0.33 8.68
CA ILE A 714 22.88 0.44 9.37
C ILE A 714 23.98 0.57 8.33
N CYS A 715 24.94 1.49 8.57
CA CYS A 715 26.12 1.62 7.74
C CYS A 715 27.39 1.54 8.58
N CYS A 716 28.38 0.79 8.11
CA CYS A 716 29.73 0.81 8.64
C CYS A 716 30.60 1.68 7.73
N LYS A 717 31.23 2.71 8.31
CA LYS A 717 32.20 3.57 7.62
C LYS A 717 33.46 3.63 8.47
N ASN A 718 34.58 3.18 7.90
CA ASN A 718 35.88 3.17 8.60
C ASN A 718 35.81 2.50 9.98
N GLY A 719 35.12 1.35 10.11
CA GLY A 719 35.04 0.63 11.39
C GLY A 719 33.99 1.11 12.38
N ILE A 720 33.37 2.27 12.13
CA ILE A 720 32.32 2.86 12.97
C ILE A 720 30.97 2.53 12.36
N GLU A 721 30.02 2.07 13.16
CA GLU A 721 28.71 1.66 12.68
C GLU A 721 27.62 2.56 13.25
N GLU A 722 26.75 3.06 12.38
CA GLU A 722 25.70 4.01 12.73
C GLU A 722 24.37 3.60 12.10
N VAL A 723 23.27 3.89 12.80
CA VAL A 723 21.92 3.82 12.24
C VAL A 723 21.68 5.04 11.36
N GLU A 724 21.17 4.83 10.15
CA GLU A 724 20.86 5.92 9.22
C GLU A 724 19.66 6.75 9.72
N ASP A 725 19.75 8.08 9.56
CA ASP A 725 18.66 9.00 9.90
C ASP A 725 17.59 8.99 8.80
N ILE A 726 16.70 8.00 8.87
CA ILE A 726 15.65 7.76 7.86
C ILE A 726 14.74 8.98 7.66
N GLU A 727 14.48 9.77 8.71
CA GLU A 727 13.66 10.98 8.61
C GLU A 727 14.32 12.01 7.69
N LYS A 728 15.64 12.14 7.75
CA LYS A 728 16.41 13.07 6.92
C LYS A 728 16.65 12.58 5.49
N VAL A 729 16.80 11.27 5.28
CA VAL A 729 17.09 10.70 3.95
C VAL A 729 15.85 10.27 3.15
N SER A 730 14.69 10.10 3.80
CA SER A 730 13.42 9.75 3.15
C SER A 730 12.81 10.94 2.42
N LEU A 731 13.07 11.04 1.11
CA LEU A 731 12.51 12.12 0.27
C LEU A 731 11.01 11.99 -0.01
N SER A 732 10.46 10.77 0.09
CA SER A 732 9.05 10.48 -0.23
C SER A 732 8.13 10.51 0.98
N GLY A 733 8.67 10.55 2.20
CA GLY A 733 7.91 10.40 3.46
C GLY A 733 7.37 8.99 3.71
N LYS A 734 7.36 8.09 2.71
CA LYS A 734 6.76 6.75 2.81
C LYS A 734 7.53 5.78 3.72
N TRP A 735 8.84 5.98 3.86
CA TRP A 735 9.67 5.23 4.80
C TRP A 735 9.41 5.62 6.27
N MET A 736 8.62 6.68 6.53
CA MET A 736 8.18 7.06 7.87
C MET A 736 6.90 6.31 8.24
N ASN A 737 7.04 5.02 8.56
CA ASN A 737 5.93 4.18 9.00
C ASN A 737 6.30 3.36 10.26
N PRO A 738 5.31 2.85 11.02
CA PRO A 738 5.56 2.20 12.31
C PRO A 738 6.50 0.99 12.25
N GLU A 739 6.48 0.23 11.16
CA GLU A 739 7.32 -0.95 10.97
C GLU A 739 8.78 -0.60 10.71
N VAL A 740 9.03 0.41 9.88
CA VAL A 740 10.39 0.95 9.68
C VAL A 740 10.94 1.54 10.98
N MET A 741 10.10 2.23 11.76
CA MET A 741 10.50 2.75 13.08
C MET A 741 10.80 1.63 14.08
N ASP A 742 10.07 0.52 14.04
CA ASP A 742 10.41 -0.68 14.82
C ASP A 742 11.78 -1.24 14.41
N ALA A 743 12.03 -1.39 13.10
CA ALA A 743 13.33 -1.84 12.60
C ALA A 743 14.48 -0.91 13.02
N VAL A 744 14.27 0.42 13.00
CA VAL A 744 15.22 1.43 13.50
C VAL A 744 15.48 1.25 14.99
N ASN A 745 14.44 1.16 15.82
CA ASN A 745 14.59 0.98 17.27
C ASN A 745 15.35 -0.32 17.60
N ARG A 746 15.10 -1.38 16.85
CA ARG A 746 15.78 -2.67 17.01
C ARG A 746 17.23 -2.62 16.54
N ALA A 747 17.54 -1.84 15.49
CA ALA A 747 18.91 -1.58 15.05
C ALA A 747 19.68 -0.76 16.09
N VAL A 748 19.07 0.30 16.66
CA VAL A 748 19.65 1.09 17.76
C VAL A 748 19.93 0.19 18.97
N PHE A 749 18.95 -0.59 19.40
CA PHE A 749 19.12 -1.54 20.49
C PHE A 749 20.24 -2.56 20.22
N TYR A 750 20.42 -3.01 18.97
CA TYR A 750 21.53 -3.87 18.59
C TYR A 750 22.89 -3.16 18.72
N LEU A 751 23.00 -1.89 18.29
CA LEU A 751 24.23 -1.11 18.43
C LEU A 751 24.56 -0.82 19.90
N ASP A 752 23.57 -0.48 20.72
CA ASP A 752 23.76 -0.15 22.14
C ASP A 752 24.21 -1.35 23.00
N ASN A 753 23.87 -2.58 22.58
CA ASN A 753 24.12 -3.80 23.35
C ASN A 753 25.22 -4.69 22.78
N ARG A 754 26.01 -4.20 21.82
CA ARG A 754 27.14 -4.95 21.27
C ARG A 754 28.44 -4.55 21.95
N ASP A 755 29.36 -5.51 22.04
CA ASP A 755 30.74 -5.24 22.41
C ASP A 755 31.48 -4.72 21.17
N MET A 756 32.05 -3.51 21.25
CA MET A 756 32.92 -2.97 20.20
C MET A 756 34.34 -3.49 20.41
N GLU A 757 35.00 -3.90 19.32
CA GLU A 757 36.46 -4.11 19.28
C GLU A 757 36.97 -3.61 17.91
N ALA A 758 37.85 -2.60 17.91
CA ALA A 758 38.40 -2.04 16.69
C ALA A 758 39.87 -1.66 16.83
N VAL A 759 40.59 -1.68 15.71
CA VAL A 759 41.97 -1.19 15.61
C VAL A 759 42.11 -0.26 14.43
N TYR A 760 42.84 0.82 14.65
CA TYR A 760 43.06 1.89 13.70
C TYR A 760 44.55 2.14 13.49
N PHE A 761 44.97 2.26 12.24
CA PHE A 761 46.28 2.78 11.89
C PHE A 761 46.26 4.30 11.88
N LEU A 762 47.28 4.92 12.48
CA LEU A 762 47.48 6.37 12.53
C LEU A 762 48.65 6.75 11.61
N PRO A 763 48.42 7.09 10.33
CA PRO A 763 49.51 7.31 9.37
C PRO A 763 50.43 8.48 9.72
N GLY A 764 49.91 9.46 10.48
CA GLY A 764 50.68 10.64 10.88
C GLY A 764 51.81 10.33 11.87
N MET A 765 51.66 9.27 12.67
CA MET A 765 52.56 8.95 13.78
C MET A 765 53.17 7.54 13.67
N GLU A 766 52.80 6.76 12.65
CA GLU A 766 53.18 5.34 12.48
C GLU A 766 52.85 4.50 13.72
N GLN A 767 51.65 4.69 14.26
CA GLN A 767 51.14 4.02 15.46
C GLN A 767 49.83 3.29 15.16
N TYR A 768 49.46 2.37 16.04
CA TYR A 768 48.16 1.71 16.03
C TYR A 768 47.38 2.07 17.29
N PHE A 769 46.07 2.23 17.14
CA PHE A 769 45.14 2.56 18.20
C PHE A 769 44.08 1.46 18.28
N PHE A 770 44.11 0.70 19.37
CA PHE A 770 43.13 -0.33 19.69
C PHE A 770 42.12 0.23 20.70
N ILE A 771 40.84 -0.08 20.51
CA ILE A 771 39.76 0.33 21.41
C ILE A 771 38.74 -0.81 21.54
N GLN A 772 38.24 -1.01 22.76
CA GLN A 772 37.21 -1.99 23.07
C GLN A 772 36.17 -1.45 24.08
N SER A 773 34.93 -1.93 24.00
CA SER A 773 33.88 -1.62 24.97
C SER A 773 34.15 -2.26 26.33
N THR A 774 33.73 -1.58 27.40
CA THR A 774 33.77 -2.06 28.79
C THR A 774 32.43 -1.75 29.49
N ASP A 775 32.25 -2.23 30.72
CA ASP A 775 31.05 -1.96 31.52
C ASP A 775 30.88 -0.49 31.92
N ARG A 776 31.90 0.36 31.71
CA ARG A 776 31.93 1.77 32.13
C ARG A 776 32.41 2.77 31.07
N GLY A 777 32.40 2.38 29.80
CA GLY A 777 32.91 3.18 28.67
C GLY A 777 33.86 2.36 27.80
N TYR A 778 35.02 2.91 27.45
CA TYR A 778 35.94 2.28 26.48
C TYR A 778 37.35 2.10 27.03
N ASP A 779 37.93 0.91 26.85
CA ASP A 779 39.34 0.65 27.12
C ASP A 779 40.13 0.79 25.81
N TYR A 780 41.23 1.53 25.86
CA TYR A 780 42.02 1.83 24.68
C TYR A 780 43.51 1.60 24.92
N THR A 781 44.24 1.28 23.84
CA THR A 781 45.67 1.01 23.88
C THR A 781 46.34 1.48 22.59
N PHE A 782 47.43 2.23 22.71
CA PHE A 782 48.30 2.63 21.62
C PHE A 782 49.49 1.69 21.48
N TYR A 783 49.84 1.36 20.24
CA TYR A 783 50.99 0.54 19.88
C TYR A 783 51.92 1.28 18.92
N ASP A 784 53.21 0.99 19.00
CA ASP A 784 54.22 1.49 18.05
C ASP A 784 54.21 0.68 16.73
N ALA A 785 55.04 1.10 15.77
CA ALA A 785 55.21 0.41 14.49
C ALA A 785 55.72 -1.05 14.63
N ASP A 786 56.30 -1.41 15.78
CA ASP A 786 56.78 -2.75 16.11
C ASP A 786 55.74 -3.59 16.90
N TYR A 787 54.50 -3.10 17.02
CA TYR A 787 53.39 -3.73 17.77
C TYR A 787 53.65 -3.81 19.29
N ARG A 788 54.45 -2.90 19.85
CA ARG A 788 54.67 -2.79 21.30
C ARG A 788 53.74 -1.76 21.91
N GLU A 789 53.15 -2.10 23.05
CA GLU A 789 52.29 -1.20 23.83
C GLU A 789 53.07 0.05 24.27
N ILE A 790 52.54 1.22 23.92
CA ILE A 790 53.08 2.53 24.28
C ILE A 790 52.35 3.08 25.50
N ASP A 791 51.03 3.17 25.40
CA ASP A 791 50.15 3.76 26.40
C ASP A 791 48.74 3.16 26.30
N GLY A 792 47.96 3.26 27.38
CA GLY A 792 46.60 2.73 27.41
C GLY A 792 45.85 3.18 28.66
N GLY A 793 44.53 3.16 28.60
CA GLY A 793 43.68 3.67 29.67
C GLY A 793 42.20 3.41 29.43
N ILE A 794 41.40 3.79 30.43
CA ILE A 794 39.93 3.65 30.40
C ILE A 794 39.33 5.04 30.22
N TYR A 795 38.51 5.19 29.19
CA TYR A 795 37.66 6.34 28.94
C TYR A 795 36.31 6.10 29.63
N GLU A 796 36.15 6.64 30.84
CA GLU A 796 34.98 6.45 31.71
C GLU A 796 33.84 7.42 31.36
N ASN A 797 33.11 7.16 30.28
CA ASN A 797 31.89 7.87 29.94
C ASN A 797 31.00 7.00 29.04
N GLU A 798 29.91 6.49 29.61
CA GLU A 798 28.95 5.60 28.93
C GLU A 798 27.99 6.38 28.01
N ASP A 799 27.87 7.70 28.18
CA ASP A 799 26.87 8.52 27.49
C ASP A 799 27.35 9.08 26.13
N VAL A 800 28.60 8.80 25.73
CA VAL A 800 29.15 9.28 24.45
C VAL A 800 29.19 8.20 23.38
N SER A 801 29.00 8.61 22.13
CA SER A 801 29.07 7.71 20.99
C SER A 801 30.49 7.17 20.77
N GLU A 802 30.58 6.02 20.08
CA GLU A 802 31.86 5.40 19.70
C GLU A 802 32.78 6.40 18.97
N GLN A 803 32.22 7.19 18.05
CA GLN A 803 32.96 8.19 17.28
C GLN A 803 33.51 9.30 18.18
N GLU A 804 32.69 9.85 19.06
CA GLU A 804 33.09 10.92 19.99
C GLU A 804 34.20 10.45 20.93
N ALA A 805 34.10 9.22 21.45
CA ALA A 805 35.14 8.63 22.29
C ALA A 805 36.48 8.50 21.55
N ILE A 806 36.46 8.01 20.30
CA ILE A 806 37.66 7.90 19.45
C ILE A 806 38.27 9.28 19.20
N GLU A 807 37.45 10.27 18.83
CA GLU A 807 37.91 11.64 18.54
C GLU A 807 38.53 12.30 19.79
N ASP A 808 37.91 12.15 20.95
CA ASP A 808 38.41 12.68 22.21
C ASP A 808 39.76 12.05 22.59
N ILE A 809 39.85 10.71 22.56
CA ILE A 809 41.08 9.99 22.90
C ILE A 809 42.23 10.37 21.97
N LEU A 810 41.98 10.37 20.65
CA LEU A 810 43.00 10.70 19.65
C LEU A 810 43.40 12.19 19.70
N SER A 811 42.46 13.08 19.99
CA SER A 811 42.76 14.50 20.16
C SER A 811 43.64 14.77 21.39
N GLY A 812 43.44 14.01 22.47
CA GLY A 812 44.28 14.05 23.66
C GLY A 812 45.73 13.68 23.37
N GLU A 813 45.94 12.58 22.63
CA GLU A 813 47.27 12.07 22.27
C GLU A 813 48.02 13.01 21.30
N ALA A 814 47.32 13.63 20.35
CA ALA A 814 47.90 14.55 19.38
C ALA A 814 47.99 16.02 19.84
N GLY A 815 47.68 16.31 21.11
CA GLY A 815 47.75 17.66 21.69
C GLY A 815 46.70 18.63 21.10
N GLY A 816 45.49 18.14 20.85
CA GLY A 816 44.34 18.92 20.38
C GLY A 816 44.28 19.12 18.86
N LYS A 817 44.98 18.29 18.07
CA LYS A 817 44.92 18.32 16.61
C LYS A 817 44.13 17.12 16.07
N PRO A 818 43.35 17.31 14.98
CA PRO A 818 42.67 16.20 14.34
C PRO A 818 43.69 15.19 13.79
N VAL A 819 43.50 13.92 14.15
CA VAL A 819 44.34 12.80 13.73
C VAL A 819 43.62 12.05 12.62
N ASN A 820 44.32 11.77 11.52
CA ASN A 820 43.79 10.89 10.49
C ASN A 820 44.01 9.43 10.92
N TYR A 821 42.98 8.61 10.83
CA TYR A 821 43.02 7.21 11.24
C TYR A 821 42.26 6.33 10.26
N LYS A 822 42.74 5.10 10.06
CA LYS A 822 42.13 4.12 9.15
C LYS A 822 41.95 2.79 9.84
N VAL A 823 40.73 2.24 9.83
CA VAL A 823 40.45 0.92 10.40
C VAL A 823 41.30 -0.16 9.74
N MET A 824 41.73 -1.12 10.54
CA MET A 824 42.48 -2.29 10.08
C MET A 824 41.75 -3.59 10.43
N GLU A 825 42.16 -4.67 9.77
CA GLU A 825 41.74 -6.00 10.13
C GLU A 825 42.24 -6.37 11.53
N LEU A 826 41.30 -6.50 12.47
CA LEU A 826 41.59 -6.75 13.88
C LEU A 826 42.29 -8.09 14.11
N GLU A 827 41.81 -9.18 13.50
CA GLU A 827 42.39 -10.51 13.68
C GLU A 827 43.85 -10.54 13.21
N GLY A 828 44.13 -10.01 12.02
CA GLY A 828 45.50 -9.90 11.50
C GLY A 828 46.41 -9.03 12.38
N PHE A 829 45.88 -7.97 12.99
CA PHE A 829 46.62 -7.14 13.94
C PHE A 829 46.94 -7.89 15.25
N LEU A 830 45.94 -8.54 15.85
CA LEU A 830 46.10 -9.28 17.11
C LEU A 830 47.06 -10.46 16.93
N ASP A 831 47.01 -11.17 15.80
CA ASP A 831 47.98 -12.23 15.45
C ASP A 831 49.43 -11.72 15.43
N GLU A 832 49.67 -10.51 14.92
CA GLU A 832 51.01 -9.93 14.88
C GLU A 832 51.44 -9.44 16.27
N VAL A 833 50.52 -8.86 17.06
CA VAL A 833 50.78 -8.54 18.48
C VAL A 833 51.15 -9.79 19.27
N GLU A 834 50.39 -10.88 19.11
CA GLU A 834 50.65 -12.16 19.78
C GLU A 834 51.99 -12.75 19.34
N LYS A 835 52.29 -12.82 18.03
CA LYS A 835 53.62 -13.27 17.54
C LYS A 835 54.76 -12.44 18.12
N ARG A 836 54.60 -11.12 18.22
CA ARG A 836 55.64 -10.22 18.77
C ARG A 836 55.80 -10.39 20.28
N GLN A 837 54.70 -10.64 20.99
CA GLN A 837 54.72 -11.01 22.41
C GLN A 837 55.31 -12.40 22.64
N GLU A 838 55.00 -13.39 21.81
CA GLU A 838 55.62 -14.73 21.85
C GLU A 838 57.13 -14.64 21.56
N ILE A 839 57.55 -13.87 20.56
CA ILE A 839 58.98 -13.62 20.29
C ILE A 839 59.65 -12.92 21.48
N ALA A 840 58.96 -12.00 22.15
CA ALA A 840 59.43 -11.36 23.39
C ALA A 840 59.45 -12.34 24.58
N THR A 841 58.54 -13.31 24.62
CA THR A 841 58.42 -14.34 25.68
C THR A 841 59.40 -15.50 25.47
N MET A 842 59.71 -15.86 24.23
CA MET A 842 60.80 -16.80 23.89
C MET A 842 62.19 -16.21 24.16
N GLN A 843 62.27 -14.88 24.38
CA GLN A 843 63.45 -14.18 24.91
C GLN A 843 63.43 -14.00 26.43
N LYS A 844 62.55 -14.69 27.17
CA LYS A 844 62.62 -14.77 28.63
C LYS A 844 63.57 -15.91 29.01
N GLU A 845 64.67 -15.60 29.69
CA GLU A 845 65.54 -16.62 30.27
C GLU A 845 64.71 -17.49 31.23
N ALA A 846 64.85 -18.82 31.12
CA ALA A 846 64.13 -19.77 31.97
C ALA A 846 64.25 -19.38 33.46
N SER A 847 63.13 -19.29 34.17
CA SER A 847 63.09 -18.93 35.60
C SER A 847 62.42 -20.03 36.43
N ILE A 848 62.86 -20.20 37.67
CA ILE A 848 62.29 -21.18 38.61
C ILE A 848 61.78 -20.46 39.86
N CYS A 849 60.56 -20.75 40.28
CA CYS A 849 59.97 -20.27 41.53
C CYS A 849 59.48 -21.45 42.39
N PHE A 850 59.28 -21.21 43.69
CA PHE A 850 58.98 -22.27 44.66
C PHE A 850 57.68 -22.00 45.42
N TYR A 851 57.08 -23.07 45.96
CA TYR A 851 55.92 -23.00 46.83
C TYR A 851 56.07 -23.92 48.03
N ALA A 852 55.39 -23.60 49.13
CA ALA A 852 55.31 -24.42 50.34
C ALA A 852 53.84 -24.74 50.66
N ALA A 853 53.55 -26.01 50.93
CA ALA A 853 52.18 -26.49 51.14
C ALA A 853 52.07 -27.41 52.36
N GLU A 854 50.93 -27.36 53.05
CA GLU A 854 50.57 -28.27 54.14
C GLU A 854 50.32 -29.71 53.64
N CYS A 855 49.91 -29.88 52.39
CA CYS A 855 49.68 -31.19 51.78
C CYS A 855 50.20 -31.26 50.33
N MET A 856 51.27 -32.02 50.07
CA MET A 856 51.85 -32.13 48.72
C MET A 856 51.01 -32.98 47.75
N GLU A 857 50.10 -33.82 48.26
CA GLU A 857 49.20 -34.61 47.41
C GLU A 857 48.03 -33.77 46.89
N PHE A 858 47.57 -32.79 47.69
CA PHE A 858 46.52 -31.85 47.34
C PHE A 858 46.91 -30.45 47.86
N PRO A 859 47.80 -29.71 47.16
CA PRO A 859 48.38 -28.45 47.68
C PRO A 859 47.36 -27.37 48.03
N VAL A 860 46.19 -27.41 47.40
CA VAL A 860 45.08 -26.47 47.60
C VAL A 860 44.20 -26.82 48.82
N MET A 861 44.40 -27.99 49.45
CA MET A 861 43.66 -28.44 50.64
C MET A 861 44.48 -28.22 51.92
N GLY A 862 44.82 -26.97 52.21
CA GLY A 862 45.55 -26.55 53.41
C GLY A 862 46.20 -25.18 53.25
N GLU A 863 47.12 -24.83 54.15
CA GLU A 863 47.96 -23.64 53.96
C GLU A 863 48.89 -23.82 52.75
N TYR A 864 48.86 -22.85 51.82
CA TYR A 864 49.61 -22.85 50.57
C TYR A 864 50.21 -21.47 50.32
N TYR A 865 51.50 -21.42 50.01
CA TYR A 865 52.25 -20.18 49.75
C TYR A 865 53.10 -20.35 48.48
N ASP A 866 52.91 -19.52 47.46
CA ASP A 866 53.56 -19.61 46.14
C ASP A 866 54.38 -18.36 45.78
N ASN A 867 55.02 -18.40 44.60
CA ASN A 867 55.93 -17.36 44.09
C ASN A 867 57.08 -17.00 45.06
N LEU A 868 57.61 -17.99 45.76
CA LEU A 868 58.67 -17.83 46.75
C LEU A 868 60.05 -18.10 46.15
N THR A 869 61.08 -17.50 46.73
CA THR A 869 62.46 -18.02 46.62
C THR A 869 62.60 -19.33 47.40
N LEU A 870 63.65 -20.12 47.12
CA LEU A 870 63.86 -21.41 47.79
C LEU A 870 64.02 -21.23 49.31
N GLU A 871 64.72 -20.18 49.74
CA GLU A 871 64.90 -19.84 51.16
C GLU A 871 63.58 -19.47 51.84
N GLU A 872 62.74 -18.67 51.18
CA GLU A 872 61.43 -18.26 51.69
C GLU A 872 60.47 -19.45 51.76
N ALA A 873 60.46 -20.31 50.74
CA ALA A 873 59.69 -21.55 50.75
C ALA A 873 60.14 -22.49 51.87
N PHE A 874 61.45 -22.59 52.11
CA PHE A 874 62.00 -23.37 53.22
C PHE A 874 61.60 -22.80 54.59
N GLN A 875 61.56 -21.47 54.73
CA GLN A 875 61.10 -20.83 55.96
C GLN A 875 59.61 -21.05 56.20
N LYS A 876 58.78 -20.92 55.16
CA LYS A 876 57.33 -21.20 55.24
C LYS A 876 57.04 -22.66 55.56
N TYR A 877 57.79 -23.59 54.97
CA TYR A 877 57.71 -25.02 55.31
C TYR A 877 57.98 -25.30 56.80
N LYS A 878 58.86 -24.53 57.46
CA LYS A 878 59.10 -24.65 58.91
C LYS A 878 57.95 -24.09 59.75
N GLU A 879 57.34 -23.00 59.31
CA GLU A 879 56.23 -22.35 60.00
C GLU A 879 54.96 -23.22 60.02
N ILE A 880 54.78 -24.09 59.02
CA ILE A 880 53.66 -25.03 58.97
C ILE A 880 53.76 -26.05 60.13
N PRO A 881 52.80 -26.09 61.07
CA PRO A 881 52.89 -26.93 62.28
C PRO A 881 52.88 -28.44 61.99
N SER A 882 53.87 -29.17 62.49
CA SER A 882 54.03 -30.62 62.28
C SER A 882 52.99 -31.50 62.97
N GLU A 883 52.12 -30.93 63.81
CA GLU A 883 51.12 -31.65 64.63
C GLU A 883 49.76 -31.84 63.93
N ARG A 884 49.57 -31.26 62.73
CA ARG A 884 48.34 -31.39 61.94
C ARG A 884 48.41 -32.66 61.07
N ILE A 885 47.68 -33.71 61.46
CA ILE A 885 47.88 -35.11 61.02
C ILE A 885 47.44 -35.42 59.56
N ASN A 886 46.85 -34.48 58.82
CA ASN A 886 46.12 -34.83 57.59
C ASN A 886 46.79 -34.43 56.26
N GLY A 887 48.01 -33.90 56.28
CA GLY A 887 48.74 -33.53 55.05
C GLY A 887 50.23 -33.79 55.19
N ILE A 888 50.86 -34.33 54.13
CA ILE A 888 52.32 -34.43 54.09
C ILE A 888 52.85 -33.09 53.58
N LYS A 889 53.32 -32.24 54.50
CA LYS A 889 53.87 -30.93 54.13
C LYS A 889 55.15 -31.05 53.31
N GLY A 890 55.37 -30.08 52.43
CA GLY A 890 56.51 -30.09 51.53
C GLY A 890 56.71 -28.80 50.76
N ILE A 891 57.69 -28.84 49.87
CA ILE A 891 58.08 -27.72 49.00
C ILE A 891 58.00 -28.24 47.56
N GLY A 892 57.43 -27.44 46.67
CA GLY A 892 57.48 -27.70 45.23
C GLY A 892 58.11 -26.54 44.47
N PHE A 893 58.33 -26.77 43.18
CA PHE A 893 58.87 -25.79 42.25
C PHE A 893 57.99 -25.71 40.99
N ARG A 894 58.05 -24.56 40.34
CA ARG A 894 57.50 -24.35 39.00
C ARG A 894 58.63 -23.84 38.11
N LEU A 895 58.88 -24.56 37.02
CA LEU A 895 59.89 -24.20 36.03
C LEU A 895 59.20 -23.49 34.87
N GLU A 896 59.34 -22.18 34.81
CA GLU A 896 58.77 -21.33 33.78
C GLU A 896 59.79 -21.18 32.64
N ASP A 897 59.87 -22.22 31.81
CA ASP A 897 60.76 -22.29 30.64
C ASP A 897 60.00 -22.48 29.31
N GLY A 898 58.67 -22.36 29.35
CA GLY A 898 57.79 -22.47 28.19
C GLY A 898 57.66 -23.90 27.64
N SER A 899 58.16 -24.91 28.35
CA SER A 899 58.01 -26.32 27.96
C SER A 899 56.64 -26.89 28.34
N MET A 900 56.32 -28.08 27.81
CA MET A 900 55.13 -28.86 28.24
C MET A 900 55.18 -29.31 29.71
N TYR A 901 56.29 -29.04 30.41
CA TYR A 901 56.50 -29.35 31.83
C TYR A 901 56.36 -28.10 32.71
N ASP A 902 55.85 -26.99 32.16
CA ASP A 902 55.49 -25.79 32.91
C ASP A 902 54.26 -26.06 33.79
N GLY A 903 54.49 -26.14 35.10
CA GLY A 903 53.51 -26.51 36.11
C GLY A 903 54.13 -26.82 37.46
N ASP A 904 53.28 -26.97 38.49
CA ASP A 904 53.73 -27.25 39.85
C ASP A 904 54.22 -28.70 39.98
N TYR A 905 55.47 -28.86 40.41
CA TYR A 905 56.08 -30.15 40.63
C TYR A 905 56.69 -30.25 42.04
N GLU A 906 56.65 -31.46 42.60
CA GLU A 906 57.15 -31.70 43.94
C GLU A 906 58.69 -31.68 43.99
N LEU A 907 59.27 -30.82 44.85
CA LEU A 907 60.70 -30.79 45.13
C LEU A 907 61.04 -31.66 46.34
N MET A 908 60.22 -31.57 47.39
CA MET A 908 60.45 -32.22 48.68
C MET A 908 59.12 -32.54 49.36
N ARG A 909 59.02 -33.75 49.92
CA ARG A 909 57.88 -34.21 50.70
C ARG A 909 58.37 -34.77 52.05
N ALA A 910 57.72 -34.37 53.14
CA ALA A 910 58.07 -34.81 54.51
C ALA A 910 59.55 -34.60 54.90
N GLY A 911 60.20 -33.56 54.36
CA GLY A 911 61.62 -33.29 54.61
C GLY A 911 62.61 -34.14 53.79
N VAL A 912 62.12 -34.94 52.84
CA VAL A 912 62.94 -35.74 51.93
C VAL A 912 62.79 -35.19 50.52
N ILE A 913 63.92 -34.93 49.84
CA ILE A 913 63.93 -34.44 48.46
C ILE A 913 63.47 -35.56 47.53
N SER A 914 62.52 -35.26 46.65
CA SER A 914 61.87 -36.23 45.74
C SER A 914 62.74 -36.53 44.50
N LYS A 915 64.03 -36.82 44.74
CA LYS A 915 65.08 -36.95 43.72
C LYS A 915 64.77 -37.99 42.64
N ASP A 916 64.33 -39.17 43.04
CA ASP A 916 64.02 -40.25 42.10
C ASP A 916 62.85 -39.89 41.16
N ALA A 917 61.86 -39.13 41.65
CA ALA A 917 60.71 -38.70 40.86
C ALA A 917 61.03 -37.57 39.89
N ILE A 918 61.97 -36.69 40.26
CA ILE A 918 62.44 -35.58 39.39
C ILE A 918 63.37 -36.13 38.30
N GLU A 919 64.27 -37.07 38.62
CA GLU A 919 65.21 -37.65 37.66
C GLU A 919 64.55 -38.59 36.63
N LEU A 920 63.32 -39.07 36.90
CA LEU A 920 62.52 -39.83 35.93
C LEU A 920 61.99 -38.96 34.79
N VAL A 921 61.93 -37.63 34.97
CA VAL A 921 61.54 -36.68 33.93
C VAL A 921 62.81 -36.12 33.29
N PRO A 922 63.14 -36.49 32.03
CA PRO A 922 64.40 -36.08 31.40
C PRO A 922 64.60 -34.56 31.38
N HIS A 923 63.50 -33.81 31.19
CA HIS A 923 63.52 -32.34 31.15
C HIS A 923 63.97 -31.70 32.47
N TYR A 924 63.48 -32.19 33.61
CA TYR A 924 63.91 -31.70 34.93
C TYR A 924 65.28 -32.23 35.35
N LYS A 925 65.64 -33.44 34.90
CA LYS A 925 66.97 -34.02 35.13
C LYS A 925 68.08 -33.20 34.48
N GLU A 926 67.83 -32.69 33.27
CA GLU A 926 68.82 -31.95 32.49
C GLU A 926 68.79 -30.43 32.77
N SER A 927 67.75 -29.92 33.44
CA SER A 927 67.61 -28.50 33.78
C SER A 927 68.60 -28.04 34.86
N PRO A 928 69.53 -27.11 34.55
CA PRO A 928 70.50 -26.60 35.54
C PRO A 928 69.85 -25.91 36.74
N LEU A 929 68.69 -25.28 36.55
CA LEU A 929 67.96 -24.56 37.60
C LEU A 929 67.32 -25.53 38.61
N VAL A 930 66.71 -26.60 38.13
CA VAL A 930 66.12 -27.65 38.98
C VAL A 930 67.21 -28.41 39.74
N GLN A 931 68.31 -28.75 39.06
CA GLN A 931 69.45 -29.43 39.70
C GLN A 931 70.12 -28.54 40.77
N LYS A 932 70.23 -27.23 40.52
CA LYS A 932 70.73 -26.27 41.50
C LYS A 932 69.79 -26.16 42.70
N ALA A 933 68.47 -26.07 42.47
CA ALA A 933 67.48 -26.00 43.55
C ALA A 933 67.51 -27.24 44.45
N MET A 934 67.69 -28.44 43.87
CA MET A 934 67.86 -29.68 44.64
C MET A 934 69.13 -29.65 45.50
N ALA A 935 70.25 -29.18 44.95
CA ALA A 935 71.52 -29.09 45.68
C ALA A 935 71.47 -28.04 46.81
N ASP A 936 70.90 -26.88 46.55
CA ASP A 936 70.76 -25.79 47.52
C ASP A 936 69.83 -26.21 48.68
N LEU A 937 68.72 -26.90 48.38
CA LEU A 937 67.81 -27.44 49.40
C LEU A 937 68.46 -28.56 50.24
N GLU A 938 69.25 -29.43 49.61
CA GLU A 938 70.01 -30.48 50.31
C GLU A 938 71.01 -29.87 51.30
N GLU A 939 71.70 -28.78 50.93
CA GLU A 939 72.60 -28.05 51.83
C GLU A 939 71.84 -27.37 52.98
N MET A 940 70.66 -26.79 52.71
CA MET A 940 69.81 -26.18 53.76
C MET A 940 69.32 -27.21 54.78
N LEU A 941 68.92 -28.40 54.34
CA LEU A 941 68.51 -29.50 55.22
C LEU A 941 69.67 -30.04 56.07
N ILE A 942 70.89 -30.11 55.51
CA ILE A 942 72.09 -30.49 56.26
C ILE A 942 72.43 -29.46 57.35
N LYS A 943 72.34 -28.16 57.03
CA LYS A 943 72.57 -27.06 58.00
C LYS A 943 71.52 -27.04 59.11
N GLU A 944 70.27 -27.40 58.83
CA GLU A 944 69.20 -27.46 59.83
C GLU A 944 69.37 -28.65 60.79
N ASN A 945 69.69 -29.83 60.27
CA ASN A 945 69.95 -31.03 61.09
C ASN A 945 71.19 -30.88 62.00
N GLN A 946 72.12 -29.98 61.66
CA GLN A 946 73.24 -29.60 62.52
C GLN A 946 72.84 -28.61 63.63
N LYS A 947 71.80 -27.78 63.43
CA LYS A 947 71.26 -26.83 64.43
C LYS A 947 70.28 -27.47 65.41
N GLU A 948 69.48 -28.46 65.00
CA GLU A 948 68.54 -29.16 65.89
C GLU A 948 69.23 -30.05 66.95
N ASN A 949 70.50 -30.42 66.74
CA ASN A 949 71.28 -31.19 67.72
C ASN A 949 71.84 -30.34 68.89
N GLU A 950 71.67 -29.02 68.89
CA GLU A 950 72.24 -28.15 69.94
C GLU A 950 71.24 -27.49 70.92
N VAL A 951 69.92 -27.37 70.65
CA VAL A 951 68.99 -26.77 71.65
C VAL A 951 67.53 -27.27 71.58
N GLN A 952 67.09 -27.96 72.64
CA GLN A 952 65.73 -27.94 73.24
C GLN A 952 65.88 -28.01 74.78
N PRO A 953 64.91 -27.57 75.61
CA PRO A 953 64.06 -26.37 75.58
C PRO A 953 63.88 -25.71 77.00
N LYS A 954 63.09 -24.62 77.16
CA LYS A 954 62.10 -24.39 78.27
C LYS A 954 61.35 -23.02 78.29
N TYR A 955 60.02 -23.09 78.10
CA TYR A 955 58.85 -22.59 78.89
C TYR A 955 58.58 -21.11 79.36
N GLU A 956 57.31 -20.69 79.07
CA GLU A 956 56.31 -19.83 79.82
C GLU A 956 56.51 -18.29 79.96
N SER A 957 55.52 -17.36 80.04
CA SER A 957 54.02 -17.34 80.17
C SER A 957 53.41 -15.89 80.09
N GLY A 958 52.14 -15.73 79.64
CA GLY A 958 51.10 -14.69 80.00
C GLY A 958 51.21 -13.26 79.43
N ARG A 959 50.20 -12.35 79.33
CA ARG A 959 48.71 -12.27 79.47
C ARG A 959 48.24 -10.83 79.04
N GLU A 960 46.98 -10.65 78.59
CA GLU A 960 46.04 -9.48 78.65
C GLU A 960 46.28 -8.14 77.86
N GLU A 961 45.36 -7.72 76.96
CA GLU A 961 44.33 -6.61 77.00
C GLU A 961 44.91 -5.15 76.94
N GLN A 962 44.39 -4.08 76.29
CA GLN A 962 43.05 -3.57 75.97
C GLN A 962 43.15 -2.28 75.06
N ASP A 963 42.00 -1.84 74.50
CA ASP A 963 41.55 -0.45 74.19
C ASP A 963 41.86 0.36 72.89
N LYS A 964 40.76 0.90 72.30
CA LYS A 964 40.63 2.03 71.33
C LYS A 964 40.43 3.37 72.14
N PRO A 965 40.05 4.60 71.63
CA PRO A 965 39.71 5.08 70.27
C PRO A 965 40.06 6.60 69.93
N VAL A 966 39.57 7.11 68.77
CA VAL A 966 39.04 8.48 68.42
C VAL A 966 39.94 9.67 67.89
N GLN A 967 39.55 10.13 66.68
CA GLN A 967 39.40 11.50 66.07
C GLN A 967 40.50 12.40 65.42
N ASN A 968 40.07 12.88 64.23
CA ASN A 968 40.12 14.23 63.60
C ASN A 968 41.24 14.65 62.62
N VAL A 969 40.91 14.57 61.30
CA VAL A 969 40.72 15.68 60.31
C VAL A 969 41.61 16.93 60.53
N GLN A 970 42.49 17.41 59.62
CA GLN A 970 42.24 17.93 58.27
C GLN A 970 43.57 18.35 57.60
N LYS A 971 43.79 18.08 56.30
CA LYS A 971 44.20 19.03 55.23
C LYS A 971 44.49 18.30 53.90
N GLN A 972 44.03 18.93 52.82
CA GLN A 972 44.09 18.47 51.43
C GLN A 972 45.51 18.53 50.86
N GLU A 973 45.89 17.51 50.11
CA GLU A 973 46.67 17.61 48.86
C GLU A 973 46.34 16.35 48.03
N ALA A 974 46.13 16.55 46.73
CA ALA A 974 45.68 15.52 45.80
C ALA A 974 46.84 14.62 45.38
N GLU A 975 46.71 13.31 45.61
CA GLU A 975 47.55 12.27 45.02
C GLU A 975 46.72 11.43 44.04
N LYS A 976 47.31 11.15 42.87
CA LYS A 976 46.78 10.27 41.81
C LYS A 976 46.50 8.87 42.34
N PRO A 977 45.40 8.20 41.95
CA PRO A 977 45.33 6.74 42.05
C PRO A 977 46.03 6.12 40.84
N THR A 978 47.02 5.28 41.13
CA THR A 978 47.57 4.29 40.21
C THR A 978 46.62 3.09 40.23
N GLY A 979 45.93 2.85 39.11
CA GLY A 979 44.99 1.75 38.93
C GLY A 979 45.37 0.90 37.73
N VAL A 980 45.78 -0.33 38.03
CA VAL A 980 45.70 -1.59 37.25
C VAL A 980 45.55 -1.47 35.72
N ARG A 981 46.65 -1.72 34.99
CA ARG A 981 46.65 -2.03 33.56
C ARG A 981 46.15 -3.47 33.36
N GLN A 982 44.92 -3.65 32.89
CA GLN A 982 44.49 -4.91 32.29
C GLN A 982 44.85 -4.87 30.81
N SER A 983 45.88 -5.63 30.44
CA SER A 983 46.35 -5.72 29.05
C SER A 983 45.38 -6.52 28.18
N VAL A 984 45.38 -6.23 26.88
CA VAL A 984 44.74 -6.94 25.75
C VAL A 984 44.71 -8.48 25.83
N LEU A 985 45.63 -9.11 26.58
CA LEU A 985 45.60 -10.55 26.91
C LEU A 985 44.36 -11.00 27.69
N ALA A 986 43.76 -10.14 28.51
CA ALA A 986 42.52 -10.45 29.23
C ALA A 986 41.34 -10.55 28.25
N ALA A 987 41.24 -9.61 27.30
CA ALA A 987 40.24 -9.60 26.24
C ALA A 987 40.41 -10.79 25.28
N LEU A 988 41.66 -11.10 24.88
CA LEU A 988 41.98 -12.27 24.05
C LEU A 988 41.58 -13.61 24.72
N ARG A 989 41.81 -13.75 26.02
CA ARG A 989 41.38 -14.94 26.79
C ARG A 989 39.87 -15.04 26.93
N GLU A 990 39.18 -13.92 27.10
CA GLU A 990 37.73 -13.87 27.19
C GLU A 990 37.07 -14.22 25.84
N ARG A 991 37.62 -13.71 24.72
CA ARG A 991 37.18 -14.03 23.36
C ARG A 991 37.40 -15.50 23.00
N GLN A 992 38.57 -16.07 23.31
CA GLN A 992 38.83 -17.51 23.12
C GLN A 992 37.92 -18.40 23.99
N ALA A 993 37.57 -17.96 25.21
CA ALA A 993 36.61 -18.66 26.06
C ALA A 993 35.17 -18.60 25.51
N LYS A 994 34.74 -17.45 24.98
CA LYS A 994 33.43 -17.26 24.32
C LYS A 994 33.30 -18.11 23.05
N GLN A 995 34.32 -18.16 22.19
CA GLN A 995 34.33 -19.00 20.97
C GLN A 995 34.23 -20.51 21.28
N LYS A 996 35.02 -21.01 22.25
CA LYS A 996 34.95 -22.44 22.67
C LYS A 996 33.59 -22.82 23.25
N ALA A 997 32.91 -21.90 23.95
CA ALA A 997 31.58 -22.15 24.49
C ALA A 997 30.49 -22.20 23.40
N GLN A 998 30.70 -21.51 22.27
CA GLN A 998 29.79 -21.48 21.13
C GLN A 998 29.93 -22.74 20.26
N GLU A 999 31.16 -23.19 19.97
CA GLU A 999 31.44 -24.44 19.27
C GLU A 999 30.84 -25.67 20.00
N GLN A 1000 30.94 -25.72 21.34
CA GLN A 1000 30.34 -26.80 22.15
C GLN A 1000 28.80 -26.81 22.10
N LYS A 1001 28.16 -25.64 21.94
CA LYS A 1001 26.69 -25.54 21.79
C LYS A 1001 26.23 -26.00 20.40
N GLU A 1002 27.03 -25.79 19.37
CA GLU A 1002 26.73 -26.23 18.00
C GLU A 1002 26.94 -27.73 17.82
N GLU A 1003 27.98 -28.32 18.42
CA GLU A 1003 28.18 -29.78 18.44
C GLU A 1003 27.03 -30.51 19.15
N GLN A 1004 26.52 -29.97 20.28
CA GLN A 1004 25.35 -30.53 20.98
C GLN A 1004 24.04 -30.41 20.18
N LYS A 1005 23.91 -29.40 19.31
CA LYS A 1005 22.77 -29.24 18.38
C LYS A 1005 22.87 -30.22 17.20
N ALA A 1006 24.07 -30.50 16.72
CA ALA A 1006 24.32 -31.45 15.63
C ALA A 1006 24.06 -32.90 16.07
N GLU A 1007 24.42 -33.29 17.29
CA GLU A 1007 24.15 -34.63 17.82
C GLU A 1007 22.64 -34.90 17.99
N LYS A 1008 21.86 -33.91 18.44
CA LYS A 1008 20.39 -34.04 18.60
C LYS A 1008 19.64 -34.17 17.27
N LYS A 1009 20.16 -33.64 16.17
CA LYS A 1009 19.57 -33.81 14.82
C LYS A 1009 19.82 -35.20 14.22
N SER A 1010 20.83 -35.94 14.68
CA SER A 1010 21.19 -37.26 14.13
C SER A 1010 20.38 -38.44 14.68
N GLN A 1011 19.66 -38.28 15.80
CA GLN A 1011 18.87 -39.36 16.42
C GLN A 1011 17.39 -39.39 15.99
N GLY A 1012 16.94 -38.43 15.18
CA GLY A 1012 15.53 -38.22 14.86
C GLY A 1012 15.03 -38.80 13.54
N HIS A 1013 15.56 -39.91 13.00
CA HIS A 1013 14.99 -40.59 11.83
C HIS A 1013 15.24 -42.11 11.88
N ARG A 1014 14.30 -42.87 12.46
CA ARG A 1014 14.00 -44.27 12.08
C ARG A 1014 12.77 -44.85 12.83
N LYS A 1015 11.80 -45.31 12.03
CA LYS A 1015 10.62 -46.17 12.29
C LYS A 1015 9.33 -45.46 12.76
N GLY A 1016 8.15 -45.77 12.19
CA GLY A 1016 7.83 -46.84 11.24
C GLY A 1016 6.38 -46.78 10.72
N GLU A 1017 6.09 -47.64 9.74
CA GLU A 1017 4.75 -47.95 9.22
C GLU A 1017 3.78 -48.45 10.31
N PRO A 1018 2.46 -48.34 10.08
CA PRO A 1018 1.45 -48.62 11.08
C PRO A 1018 1.04 -50.10 11.10
N GLU A 1019 1.09 -50.71 12.28
CA GLU A 1019 0.15 -51.76 12.68
C GLU A 1019 -0.19 -51.60 14.18
N ILE A 1020 -1.50 -51.39 14.38
CA ILE A 1020 -2.35 -51.27 15.59
C ILE A 1020 -2.31 -49.95 16.34
#